data_AF-A0A8H3GAI7-F1
#
_entry.id   AF-A0A8H3GAI7-F1
#
_cell.length_a   1.000
_cell.length_b   1.000
_cell.length_c   1.000
_cell.angle_alpha   90.00
_cell.angle_beta   90.00
_cell.angle_gamma   90.00
#
_symmetry.space_group_name_H-M   'P 1'
#
loop_
_entity.id
_entity.type
_entity.pdbx_description
1 polymer ?
#
loop_
_entity_poly.entity_id
_entity_poly.type
_entity_poly.pdbx_seq_one_letter_code
_entity_poly.pdbx_strand_id
1 'polypeptide(L)'
;MTVIDGRNGLPAATYGFIGLGNMGYRMAKNLRIKIPADSVLVVCEVVQSVLEKFVGETKGLVRVAKTPKEVSEQSVSCQYVLIQSLWLRDTKDIIITMLPAGKHVKQVYTDLSNGLLSIPRSRKPKLFIECSTIDVPASLEVAEAVTQSDLGSFADVPVSGGPTGAEAATLTFMAGGSTDVIEKVQPIVMTMGKTFFHCGGAGAGLATKQINNYISGICMLGTAEAMNLGIRYGLDPKVLAGVINSSTGRSYNSIEQNPVKGISPNSSAERDFENGFSIELCKGVLHMAIDLGERVGARLPLSQGLIDTYEAASMDERCKGKDCRSVYSHLFITPTSPSARRTVPSLSFLIQHPSPRTVTEKDPRPTRLLFDLGLRKPLSTYQPPIRKHIETRHPISSDHDVVQSLANGGLKPDDVDWVILSHVHWDHIGTPSQFTKSNFVVGAGSLELLRGCADQSLGGHSHFESDLLPDGRVVELPRPATLDSAIPTNGAQDGIERKGTEPISNLQSVPWQPVAHFPRALDFFRDGSLYLIDAPGHLQGHTNILARMGPQKWVYLAGDACHDRRILTGEAGIASWKNDEGKVCCIHSDIEETEKTLERIRVLENAPEEVEVILAHDVDWMDDKRNQVYKIRVIDFVKVTVMKANSSQAASRPKLPSRFAEELRKKYAKQQQRKIPTGSLPTATLDIPLDFYVSFVEHLKSSTRILALFGAGLSAASGVPTFRGAGGFWREHDATELATPEAFNRDPSFAWQFYNHRRHLALKAKPNRAHVAFAKLADKKPEFLAITQNIDMLSQRAKHPAENIQPIHGSLFDIKCTNPLCTHVEIENFIDPLVPDFEFTGENDISDVKFPLKNMPLESLPRCPQCQSLLRPAVVWFGEPVPMAAIDRIHKWLDGGKVDLMLVVGTSAKVWPAANYIHAARVTGARIAVFNNDEPDLDEPITRLREQDWFFQGDAGVIIPDVLKEIIGVVPELEKA
;
A
#
# COMPACT_ATOMS: atom_id res chain seq x y z
N MET A 1 -37.69 -3.59 43.58
CA MET A 1 -36.56 -4.16 44.36
C MET A 1 -35.99 -5.33 43.58
N THR A 2 -34.86 -5.12 42.91
CA THR A 2 -33.92 -6.18 42.52
C THR A 2 -32.60 -5.48 42.21
N VAL A 3 -31.68 -5.52 43.18
CA VAL A 3 -30.30 -5.09 42.99
C VAL A 3 -29.63 -6.21 42.20
N ILE A 4 -29.42 -5.99 40.90
CA ILE A 4 -28.53 -6.78 40.06
C ILE A 4 -27.26 -5.97 39.93
N ASP A 5 -26.27 -6.25 40.78
CA ASP A 5 -24.88 -5.92 40.47
C ASP A 5 -24.25 -7.20 39.91
N GLY A 6 -23.86 -7.20 38.63
CA GLY A 6 -23.41 -8.39 37.93
C GLY A 6 -23.17 -8.11 36.45
N ARG A 7 -22.07 -7.41 36.15
CA ARG A 7 -21.77 -6.81 34.83
C ARG A 7 -21.82 -7.74 33.60
N ASN A 8 -21.99 -9.07 33.70
CA ASN A 8 -22.00 -9.99 32.55
C ASN A 8 -22.96 -11.20 32.64
N GLY A 9 -23.81 -11.34 33.67
CA GLY A 9 -24.72 -12.50 33.79
C GLY A 9 -24.04 -13.89 33.90
N LEU A 10 -22.72 -13.96 34.08
CA LEU A 10 -21.96 -15.20 34.27
C LEU A 10 -22.04 -15.68 35.73
N PRO A 11 -22.08 -17.01 35.98
CA PRO A 11 -22.17 -17.54 37.34
C PRO A 11 -20.88 -17.30 38.14
N ALA A 12 -21.02 -16.98 39.43
CA ALA A 12 -19.89 -17.06 40.36
C ALA A 12 -19.50 -18.54 40.54
N ALA A 13 -18.31 -18.92 40.08
CA ALA A 13 -17.88 -20.32 39.98
C ALA A 13 -16.35 -20.45 39.99
N THR A 14 -15.87 -21.69 40.11
CA THR A 14 -14.47 -22.01 39.81
C THR A 14 -14.33 -22.32 38.32
N TYR A 15 -13.36 -21.67 37.68
CA TYR A 15 -13.02 -21.87 36.28
C TYR A 15 -11.65 -22.55 36.21
N GLY A 16 -11.59 -23.78 35.71
CA GLY A 16 -10.36 -24.48 35.39
C GLY A 16 -9.89 -24.15 33.97
N PHE A 17 -8.60 -23.91 33.78
CA PHE A 17 -8.01 -23.72 32.44
C PHE A 17 -6.71 -24.52 32.32
N ILE A 18 -6.67 -25.47 31.39
CA ILE A 18 -5.50 -26.35 31.17
C ILE A 18 -4.91 -26.10 29.79
N GLY A 19 -3.62 -25.75 29.77
CA GLY A 19 -2.89 -25.40 28.56
C GLY A 19 -2.84 -23.90 28.31
N LEU A 20 -1.70 -23.28 28.60
CA LEU A 20 -1.39 -21.85 28.44
C LEU A 20 -0.40 -21.62 27.28
N GLY A 21 -0.52 -22.40 26.21
CA GLY A 21 0.25 -22.20 24.98
C GLY A 21 -0.15 -20.91 24.23
N ASN A 22 0.28 -20.78 22.97
CA ASN A 22 0.05 -19.57 22.16
C ASN A 22 -1.40 -19.07 22.14
N MET A 23 -2.38 -19.97 22.10
CA MET A 23 -3.80 -19.60 22.16
C MET A 23 -4.29 -19.51 23.61
N GLY A 24 -4.05 -20.57 24.38
CA GLY A 24 -4.59 -20.75 25.74
C GLY A 24 -4.20 -19.64 26.71
N TYR A 25 -2.97 -19.13 26.64
CA TYR A 25 -2.50 -18.02 27.49
C TYR A 25 -3.40 -16.78 27.38
N ARG A 26 -3.73 -16.39 26.14
CA ARG A 26 -4.49 -15.17 25.83
C ARG A 26 -5.97 -15.35 26.14
N MET A 27 -6.49 -16.54 25.81
CA MET A 27 -7.84 -16.98 26.15
C MET A 27 -8.07 -16.94 27.67
N ALA A 28 -7.16 -17.52 28.46
CA ALA A 28 -7.28 -17.56 29.91
C ALA A 28 -7.20 -16.16 30.56
N LYS A 29 -6.37 -15.23 30.04
CA LYS A 29 -6.36 -13.82 30.48
C LYS A 29 -7.71 -13.14 30.21
N ASN A 30 -8.25 -13.29 29.01
CA ASN A 30 -9.54 -12.72 28.64
C ASN A 30 -10.69 -13.29 29.47
N LEU A 31 -10.68 -14.59 29.73
CA LEU A 31 -11.62 -15.24 30.64
C LEU A 31 -11.51 -14.62 32.03
N ARG A 32 -10.30 -14.52 32.61
CA ARG A 32 -10.15 -13.96 33.96
C ARG A 32 -10.67 -12.53 34.06
N ILE A 33 -10.40 -11.69 33.06
CA ILE A 33 -10.85 -10.28 33.08
C ILE A 33 -12.39 -10.18 33.13
N LYS A 34 -13.12 -11.13 32.52
CA LYS A 34 -14.56 -11.01 32.28
C LYS A 34 -15.44 -11.87 33.20
N ILE A 35 -14.90 -12.91 33.84
CA ILE A 35 -15.62 -13.66 34.88
C ILE A 35 -15.74 -12.82 36.16
N PRO A 36 -16.72 -13.13 37.05
CA PRO A 36 -16.90 -12.39 38.31
C PRO A 36 -15.61 -12.22 39.14
N ALA A 37 -15.52 -11.13 39.88
CA ALA A 37 -14.31 -10.78 40.64
C ALA A 37 -14.01 -11.81 41.75
N ASP A 38 -15.05 -12.39 42.35
CA ASP A 38 -15.03 -13.44 43.36
C ASP A 38 -14.83 -14.85 42.78
N SER A 39 -15.00 -15.03 41.46
CA SER A 39 -14.66 -16.29 40.78
C SER A 39 -13.15 -16.54 40.78
N VAL A 40 -12.78 -17.80 40.91
CA VAL A 40 -11.38 -18.26 40.92
C VAL A 40 -11.04 -18.90 39.59
N LEU A 41 -9.92 -18.49 38.98
CA LEU A 41 -9.33 -19.18 37.83
C LEU A 41 -8.23 -20.13 38.31
N VAL A 42 -8.42 -21.44 38.15
CA VAL A 42 -7.42 -22.48 38.46
C VAL A 42 -6.71 -22.87 37.17
N VAL A 43 -5.41 -22.59 37.07
CA VAL A 43 -4.61 -22.89 35.88
C VAL A 43 -3.68 -24.08 36.07
N CYS A 44 -3.50 -24.87 35.02
CA CYS A 44 -2.52 -25.95 34.95
C CYS A 44 -1.76 -25.87 33.63
N GLU A 45 -0.43 -25.84 33.69
CA GLU A 45 0.47 -25.74 32.55
C GLU A 45 1.74 -26.55 32.83
N VAL A 46 2.24 -27.27 31.82
CA VAL A 46 3.43 -28.13 31.95
C VAL A 46 4.73 -27.34 31.83
N VAL A 47 4.71 -26.20 31.12
CA VAL A 47 5.86 -25.31 30.97
C VAL A 47 5.89 -24.29 32.13
N GLN A 48 6.74 -24.58 33.12
CA GLN A 48 6.83 -23.80 34.35
C GLN A 48 7.06 -22.29 34.14
N SER A 49 7.92 -21.91 33.19
CA SER A 49 8.21 -20.49 32.91
C SER A 49 6.99 -19.73 32.35
N VAL A 50 6.14 -20.40 31.58
CA VAL A 50 4.88 -19.82 31.05
C VAL A 50 3.87 -19.63 32.17
N LEU A 51 3.78 -20.61 33.06
CA LEU A 51 2.90 -20.58 34.23
C LEU A 51 3.26 -19.43 35.18
N GLU A 52 4.54 -19.30 35.53
CA GLU A 52 5.04 -18.22 36.39
C GLU A 52 4.76 -16.84 35.78
N LYS A 53 5.03 -16.70 34.47
CA LYS A 53 4.72 -15.47 33.73
C LYS A 53 3.22 -15.16 33.75
N PHE A 54 2.36 -16.16 33.51
CA PHE A 54 0.91 -15.98 33.52
C PHE A 54 0.41 -15.49 34.88
N VAL A 55 0.86 -16.11 35.97
CA VAL A 55 0.48 -15.74 37.34
C VAL A 55 0.98 -14.35 37.70
N GLY A 56 2.19 -13.98 37.28
CA GLY A 56 2.75 -12.65 37.53
C GLY A 56 2.01 -11.52 36.80
N GLU A 57 1.48 -11.78 35.60
CA GLU A 57 0.82 -10.76 34.76
C GLU A 57 -0.70 -10.68 34.95
N THR A 58 -1.36 -11.76 35.37
CA THR A 58 -2.82 -11.85 35.36
C THR A 58 -3.42 -11.29 36.63
N LYS A 59 -4.23 -10.23 36.49
CA LYS A 59 -4.96 -9.63 37.62
C LYS A 59 -6.19 -10.46 37.99
N GLY A 60 -6.47 -10.55 39.29
CA GLY A 60 -7.64 -11.25 39.84
C GLY A 60 -7.27 -12.53 40.59
N LEU A 61 -8.28 -13.28 41.07
CA LEU A 61 -8.06 -14.52 41.81
C LEU A 61 -7.63 -15.65 40.86
N VAL A 62 -6.33 -15.98 40.88
CA VAL A 62 -5.73 -17.08 40.11
C VAL A 62 -5.07 -18.07 41.07
N ARG A 63 -5.34 -19.37 40.91
CA ARG A 63 -4.69 -20.47 41.64
C ARG A 63 -3.97 -21.38 40.66
N VAL A 64 -2.87 -21.96 41.12
CA VAL A 64 -2.09 -22.93 40.34
C VAL A 64 -2.41 -24.34 40.81
N ALA A 65 -2.65 -25.23 39.86
CA ALA A 65 -2.73 -26.67 40.05
C ALA A 65 -1.52 -27.35 39.40
N LYS A 66 -0.97 -28.37 40.04
CA LYS A 66 0.18 -29.14 39.52
C LYS A 66 -0.24 -30.23 38.54
N THR A 67 -1.48 -30.68 38.63
CA THR A 67 -2.02 -31.76 37.80
C THR A 67 -3.42 -31.41 37.29
N PRO A 68 -3.87 -31.99 36.16
CA PRO A 68 -5.26 -31.87 35.73
C PRO A 68 -6.26 -32.31 36.81
N LYS A 69 -5.97 -33.40 37.53
CA LYS A 69 -6.75 -33.86 38.68
C LYS A 69 -6.95 -32.75 39.71
N GLU A 70 -5.88 -32.05 40.10
CA GLU A 70 -5.97 -30.94 41.06
C GLU A 70 -6.87 -29.80 40.55
N VAL A 71 -6.91 -29.51 39.24
CA VAL A 71 -7.87 -28.56 38.67
C VAL A 71 -9.31 -29.03 38.93
N SER A 72 -9.56 -30.32 38.70
CA SER A 72 -10.87 -30.94 38.92
C SER A 72 -11.25 -30.94 40.41
N GLU A 73 -10.33 -31.23 41.33
CA GLU A 73 -10.52 -31.24 42.80
C GLU A 73 -10.72 -29.84 43.38
N GLN A 74 -9.88 -28.87 43.00
CA GLN A 74 -9.95 -27.51 43.53
C GLN A 74 -11.24 -26.82 43.15
N SER A 75 -11.81 -27.19 42.00
CA SER A 75 -13.14 -26.73 41.59
C SER A 75 -14.24 -27.14 42.59
N VAL A 76 -14.07 -28.26 43.31
CA VAL A 76 -15.05 -28.77 44.29
C VAL A 76 -15.00 -28.03 45.65
N SER A 77 -13.91 -27.34 45.99
CA SER A 77 -13.64 -26.90 47.38
C SER A 77 -14.04 -25.45 47.75
N CYS A 78 -14.65 -24.67 46.85
CA CYS A 78 -14.94 -23.27 47.11
C CYS A 78 -16.16 -23.10 48.06
N GLN A 79 -15.93 -23.22 49.37
CA GLN A 79 -16.89 -22.97 50.46
C GLN A 79 -17.05 -21.48 50.82
N TYR A 80 -16.32 -20.57 50.16
CA TYR A 80 -16.23 -19.16 50.58
C TYR A 80 -17.20 -18.19 49.88
N VAL A 81 -18.03 -18.64 48.94
CA VAL A 81 -19.11 -17.80 48.36
C VAL A 81 -20.37 -17.93 49.23
N LEU A 82 -20.30 -17.39 50.44
CA LEU A 82 -21.48 -17.11 51.27
C LEU A 82 -21.86 -15.64 51.03
N ILE A 83 -22.92 -15.38 50.27
CA ILE A 83 -23.91 -14.28 50.49
C ILE A 83 -25.11 -14.47 49.53
N GLN A 84 -26.28 -14.64 50.15
CA GLN A 84 -27.65 -14.29 49.72
C GLN A 84 -28.03 -14.40 48.23
N SER A 85 -28.36 -15.60 47.75
CA SER A 85 -29.51 -15.80 46.85
C SER A 85 -29.92 -17.27 46.78
N LEU A 86 -31.18 -17.56 47.10
CA LEU A 86 -31.80 -18.90 47.13
C LEU A 86 -31.96 -19.55 45.74
N TRP A 87 -31.34 -19.00 44.69
CA TRP A 87 -31.47 -19.44 43.29
C TRP A 87 -30.20 -20.05 42.67
N LEU A 88 -29.06 -20.06 43.38
CA LEU A 88 -27.77 -20.59 42.87
C LEU A 88 -27.50 -22.07 43.22
N ARG A 89 -28.54 -22.93 43.23
CA ARG A 89 -28.35 -24.37 43.52
C ARG A 89 -27.68 -25.18 42.40
N ASP A 90 -27.44 -24.58 41.23
CA ASP A 90 -26.88 -25.25 40.04
C ASP A 90 -25.49 -24.74 39.61
N THR A 91 -24.63 -24.30 40.55
CA THR A 91 -23.26 -23.89 40.21
C THR A 91 -22.44 -25.09 39.69
N LYS A 92 -22.24 -25.19 38.37
CA LYS A 92 -21.32 -26.14 37.75
C LYS A 92 -19.90 -25.61 37.78
N ASP A 93 -18.94 -26.47 38.07
CA ASP A 93 -17.52 -26.18 37.85
C ASP A 93 -17.23 -26.20 36.36
N ILE A 94 -16.57 -25.18 35.83
CA ILE A 94 -16.30 -25.03 34.40
C ILE A 94 -14.83 -25.35 34.16
N ILE A 95 -14.52 -26.29 33.28
CA ILE A 95 -13.14 -26.67 32.95
C ILE A 95 -12.92 -26.53 31.45
N ILE A 96 -11.93 -25.74 31.07
CA ILE A 96 -11.56 -25.45 29.69
C ILE A 96 -10.20 -26.05 29.39
N THR A 97 -10.06 -26.76 28.26
CA THR A 97 -8.77 -27.28 27.78
C THR A 97 -8.39 -26.67 26.43
N MET A 98 -7.11 -26.32 26.27
CA MET A 98 -6.54 -25.80 25.02
C MET A 98 -5.14 -26.38 24.79
N LEU A 99 -5.09 -27.51 24.09
CA LEU A 99 -3.95 -28.42 24.00
C LEU A 99 -3.53 -28.67 22.54
N PRO A 100 -2.29 -29.13 22.29
CA PRO A 100 -1.76 -29.17 20.92
C PRO A 100 -2.18 -30.39 20.09
N ALA A 101 -2.67 -31.48 20.69
CA ALA A 101 -3.05 -32.68 19.94
C ALA A 101 -4.00 -33.61 20.72
N GLY A 102 -4.73 -34.47 19.99
CA GLY A 102 -5.71 -35.41 20.55
C GLY A 102 -5.15 -36.33 21.64
N LYS A 103 -3.92 -36.84 21.47
CA LYS A 103 -3.25 -37.66 22.49
C LYS A 103 -3.08 -36.94 23.84
N HIS A 104 -2.81 -35.63 23.81
CA HIS A 104 -2.65 -34.83 25.03
C HIS A 104 -4.01 -34.56 25.68
N VAL A 105 -5.05 -34.32 24.88
CA VAL A 105 -6.42 -34.19 25.39
C VAL A 105 -6.84 -35.49 26.07
N LYS A 106 -6.67 -36.65 25.42
CA LYS A 106 -6.95 -37.97 26.03
C LYS A 106 -6.21 -38.13 27.36
N GLN A 107 -4.90 -37.89 27.38
CA GLN A 107 -4.10 -37.98 28.62
C GLN A 107 -4.62 -37.06 29.74
N VAL A 108 -4.91 -35.79 29.44
CA VAL A 108 -5.40 -34.81 30.41
C VAL A 108 -6.75 -35.22 31.00
N TYR A 109 -7.62 -35.86 30.20
CA TYR A 109 -8.92 -36.31 30.69
C TYR A 109 -8.84 -37.66 31.42
N THR A 110 -8.22 -38.67 30.82
CA THR A 110 -8.41 -40.08 31.19
C THR A 110 -7.23 -40.71 31.93
N ASP A 111 -6.15 -39.99 32.20
CA ASP A 111 -5.06 -40.54 33.04
C ASP A 111 -5.60 -40.97 34.42
N LEU A 112 -5.34 -42.21 34.80
CA LEU A 112 -5.94 -42.83 35.99
C LEU A 112 -5.48 -42.22 37.31
N SER A 113 -4.30 -41.58 37.33
CA SER A 113 -3.71 -41.03 38.57
C SER A 113 -3.87 -39.52 38.66
N ASN A 114 -3.75 -38.83 37.52
CA ASN A 114 -3.59 -37.37 37.43
C ASN A 114 -4.57 -36.72 36.43
N GLY A 115 -5.43 -37.47 35.75
CA GLY A 115 -6.39 -36.94 34.78
C GLY A 115 -7.60 -36.26 35.42
N LEU A 116 -8.31 -35.44 34.65
CA LEU A 116 -9.53 -34.73 35.08
C LEU A 116 -10.62 -35.67 35.62
N LEU A 117 -10.70 -36.89 35.07
CA LEU A 117 -11.71 -37.89 35.40
C LEU A 117 -11.27 -38.87 36.51
N SER A 118 -10.05 -38.74 37.04
CA SER A 118 -9.51 -39.61 38.11
C SER A 118 -10.02 -39.27 39.52
N ILE A 119 -10.85 -38.23 39.64
CA ILE A 119 -11.43 -37.84 40.93
C ILE A 119 -12.60 -38.76 41.32
N PRO A 120 -12.87 -38.96 42.62
CA PRO A 120 -14.10 -39.60 43.06
C PRO A 120 -15.33 -38.85 42.54
N ARG A 121 -16.47 -39.56 42.44
CA ARG A 121 -17.75 -38.93 42.04
C ARG A 121 -18.02 -37.66 42.86
N SER A 122 -18.19 -36.56 42.15
CA SER A 122 -18.51 -35.25 42.72
C SER A 122 -20.03 -35.13 42.95
N ARG A 123 -20.44 -34.44 44.03
CA ARG A 123 -21.86 -34.08 44.23
C ARG A 123 -22.34 -32.95 43.31
N LYS A 124 -21.41 -32.22 42.67
CA LYS A 124 -21.70 -31.14 41.72
C LYS A 124 -21.24 -31.53 40.30
N PRO A 125 -22.13 -31.52 39.29
CA PRO A 125 -21.76 -31.85 37.91
C PRO A 125 -20.89 -30.75 37.29
N LYS A 126 -19.88 -31.14 36.51
CA LYS A 126 -18.94 -30.25 35.84
C LYS A 126 -19.35 -29.96 34.40
N LEU A 127 -18.85 -28.88 33.83
CA LEU A 127 -18.95 -28.54 32.41
C LEU A 127 -17.55 -28.52 31.80
N PHE A 128 -17.26 -29.49 30.93
CA PHE A 128 -16.00 -29.63 30.23
C PHE A 128 -16.11 -29.01 28.83
N ILE A 129 -15.24 -28.04 28.54
CA ILE A 129 -15.19 -27.29 27.28
C ILE A 129 -13.83 -27.54 26.64
N GLU A 130 -13.81 -28.34 25.58
CA GLU A 130 -12.59 -28.71 24.88
C GLU A 130 -12.39 -27.76 23.67
N CYS A 131 -11.40 -26.86 23.72
CA CYS A 131 -11.19 -25.84 22.68
C CYS A 131 -10.08 -26.17 21.67
N SER A 132 -9.40 -27.31 21.82
CA SER A 132 -8.30 -27.75 20.98
C SER A 132 -8.76 -28.10 19.57
N THR A 133 -7.84 -28.06 18.62
CA THR A 133 -8.07 -28.64 17.28
C THR A 133 -7.50 -30.05 17.27
N ILE A 134 -8.36 -31.06 17.40
CA ILE A 134 -8.01 -32.49 17.44
C ILE A 134 -8.84 -33.28 16.42
N ASP A 135 -8.52 -34.57 16.25
CA ASP A 135 -9.33 -35.46 15.43
C ASP A 135 -10.68 -35.75 16.10
N VAL A 136 -11.73 -35.90 15.28
CA VAL A 136 -13.10 -36.14 15.77
C VAL A 136 -13.19 -37.41 16.62
N PRO A 137 -12.59 -38.56 16.25
CA PRO A 137 -12.60 -39.76 17.07
C PRO A 137 -12.05 -39.55 18.48
N ALA A 138 -10.91 -38.86 18.63
CA ALA A 138 -10.35 -38.58 19.94
C ALA A 138 -11.29 -37.76 20.83
N SER A 139 -11.99 -36.78 20.27
CA SER A 139 -12.98 -35.99 21.00
C SER A 139 -14.18 -36.83 21.44
N LEU A 140 -14.69 -37.70 20.56
CA LEU A 140 -15.80 -38.60 20.87
C LEU A 140 -15.44 -39.61 21.97
N GLU A 141 -14.23 -40.17 21.95
CA GLU A 141 -13.73 -41.03 23.03
C GLU A 141 -13.67 -40.30 24.38
N VAL A 142 -13.25 -39.03 24.38
CA VAL A 142 -13.22 -38.20 25.59
C VAL A 142 -14.64 -37.87 26.06
N ALA A 143 -15.55 -37.54 25.14
CA ALA A 143 -16.96 -37.29 25.45
C ALA A 143 -17.63 -38.53 26.08
N GLU A 144 -17.32 -39.72 25.55
CA GLU A 144 -17.77 -40.99 26.11
C GLU A 144 -17.18 -41.23 27.49
N ALA A 145 -15.88 -41.02 27.69
CA ALA A 145 -15.24 -41.16 29.00
C ALA A 145 -15.84 -40.20 30.05
N VAL A 146 -16.12 -38.95 29.67
CA VAL A 146 -16.82 -37.98 30.53
C VAL A 146 -18.20 -38.51 30.91
N THR A 147 -18.95 -39.04 29.94
CA THR A 147 -20.28 -39.61 30.16
C THR A 147 -20.24 -40.80 31.11
N GLN A 148 -19.29 -41.74 30.92
CA GLN A 148 -19.12 -42.92 31.76
C GLN A 148 -18.66 -42.58 33.19
N SER A 149 -17.91 -41.49 33.36
CA SER A 149 -17.43 -41.04 34.68
C SER A 149 -18.55 -40.49 35.58
N ASP A 150 -19.69 -40.07 34.99
CA ASP A 150 -20.79 -39.38 35.68
C ASP A 150 -20.35 -38.08 36.38
N LEU A 151 -19.25 -37.46 35.91
CA LEU A 151 -18.70 -36.22 36.50
C LEU A 151 -19.28 -34.95 35.89
N GLY A 152 -19.87 -35.00 34.70
CA GLY A 152 -20.33 -33.78 34.04
C GLY A 152 -20.76 -33.93 32.59
N SER A 153 -20.87 -32.78 31.92
CA SER A 153 -21.20 -32.67 30.50
C SER A 153 -19.99 -32.21 29.68
N PHE A 154 -19.91 -32.61 28.42
CA PHE A 154 -18.81 -32.30 27.52
C PHE A 154 -19.29 -31.55 26.28
N ALA A 155 -18.48 -30.60 25.79
CA ALA A 155 -18.65 -29.97 24.49
C ALA A 155 -17.27 -29.80 23.81
N ASP A 156 -17.20 -30.13 22.53
CA ASP A 156 -16.07 -29.77 21.66
C ASP A 156 -16.31 -28.39 21.05
N VAL A 157 -15.41 -27.45 21.29
CA VAL A 157 -15.58 -26.03 20.94
C VAL A 157 -14.29 -25.44 20.33
N PRO A 158 -13.75 -26.02 19.24
CA PRO A 158 -12.56 -25.49 18.59
C PRO A 158 -12.72 -24.04 18.14
N VAL A 159 -11.58 -23.36 18.03
CA VAL A 159 -11.48 -21.91 17.76
C VAL A 159 -10.89 -21.58 16.39
N SER A 160 -11.27 -20.44 15.82
CA SER A 160 -10.63 -19.79 14.67
C SER A 160 -10.30 -18.32 14.96
N GLY A 161 -9.20 -17.79 14.39
CA GLY A 161 -8.77 -16.39 14.56
C GLY A 161 -7.31 -16.17 14.99
N GLY A 162 -6.56 -17.23 15.31
CA GLY A 162 -5.13 -17.17 15.63
C GLY A 162 -4.80 -16.41 16.94
N PRO A 163 -3.50 -16.25 17.28
CA PRO A 163 -3.08 -15.63 18.54
C PRO A 163 -3.53 -14.17 18.69
N THR A 164 -3.53 -13.40 17.60
CA THR A 164 -4.01 -12.00 17.61
C THR A 164 -5.49 -11.92 17.95
N GLY A 165 -6.31 -12.79 17.35
CA GLY A 165 -7.74 -12.87 17.69
C GLY A 165 -7.98 -13.35 19.13
N ALA A 166 -7.13 -14.23 19.64
CA ALA A 166 -7.19 -14.67 21.03
C ALA A 166 -6.85 -13.56 22.04
N GLU A 167 -5.89 -12.69 21.70
CA GLU A 167 -5.56 -11.50 22.50
C GLU A 167 -6.72 -10.50 22.51
N ALA A 168 -7.27 -10.21 21.33
CA ALA A 168 -8.35 -9.24 21.15
C ALA A 168 -9.74 -9.75 21.60
N ALA A 169 -9.85 -11.00 22.05
CA ALA A 169 -11.11 -11.69 22.33
C ALA A 169 -12.10 -11.65 21.13
N THR A 170 -11.59 -11.84 19.91
CA THR A 170 -12.38 -11.83 18.66
C THR A 170 -12.46 -13.19 17.97
N LEU A 171 -12.09 -14.26 18.68
CA LEU A 171 -12.18 -15.63 18.17
C LEU A 171 -13.59 -16.01 17.72
N THR A 172 -13.64 -16.89 16.72
CA THR A 172 -14.86 -17.63 16.33
C THR A 172 -14.83 -19.02 16.95
N PHE A 173 -15.90 -19.38 17.66
CA PHE A 173 -16.09 -20.69 18.29
C PHE A 173 -17.07 -21.54 17.47
N MET A 174 -16.73 -22.81 17.25
CA MET A 174 -17.56 -23.80 16.57
C MET A 174 -17.86 -24.92 17.55
N ALA A 175 -19.10 -25.02 18.04
CA ALA A 175 -19.45 -25.88 19.17
C ALA A 175 -20.24 -27.13 18.75
N GLY A 176 -19.78 -28.31 19.16
CA GLY A 176 -20.48 -29.58 19.11
C GLY A 176 -20.94 -30.01 20.49
N GLY A 177 -22.20 -30.43 20.61
CA GLY A 177 -22.81 -30.86 21.86
C GLY A 177 -24.34 -30.79 21.83
N SER A 178 -24.99 -31.34 22.86
CA SER A 178 -26.45 -31.18 22.98
C SER A 178 -26.82 -29.72 23.26
N THR A 179 -28.00 -29.30 22.81
CA THR A 179 -28.49 -27.92 22.96
C THR A 179 -28.39 -27.43 24.41
N ASP A 180 -28.83 -28.24 25.38
CA ASP A 180 -28.77 -27.91 26.81
C ASP A 180 -27.36 -27.68 27.35
N VAL A 181 -26.35 -28.27 26.72
CA VAL A 181 -24.94 -28.07 27.09
C VAL A 181 -24.41 -26.81 26.42
N ILE A 182 -24.71 -26.63 25.13
CA ILE A 182 -24.23 -25.50 24.32
C ILE A 182 -24.77 -24.17 24.83
N GLU A 183 -26.03 -24.10 25.26
CA GLU A 183 -26.62 -22.90 25.88
C GLU A 183 -25.82 -22.44 27.12
N LYS A 184 -25.19 -23.38 27.84
CA LYS A 184 -24.35 -23.09 29.01
C LYS A 184 -22.92 -22.72 28.62
N VAL A 185 -22.41 -23.31 27.53
CA VAL A 185 -21.07 -23.07 26.99
C VAL A 185 -20.94 -21.68 26.37
N GLN A 186 -21.93 -21.28 25.58
CA GLN A 186 -21.90 -20.05 24.79
C GLN A 186 -21.50 -18.80 25.58
N PRO A 187 -22.16 -18.44 26.71
CA PRO A 187 -21.80 -17.23 27.45
C PRO A 187 -20.37 -17.26 27.98
N ILE A 188 -19.83 -18.44 28.29
CA ILE A 188 -18.46 -18.62 28.80
C ILE A 188 -17.45 -18.36 27.69
N VAL A 189 -17.57 -19.04 26.55
CA VAL A 189 -16.59 -18.93 25.47
C VAL A 189 -16.63 -17.56 24.78
N MET A 190 -17.78 -16.89 24.80
CA MET A 190 -17.94 -15.52 24.32
C MET A 190 -17.19 -14.47 25.17
N THR A 191 -16.65 -14.84 26.34
CA THR A 191 -15.66 -13.99 27.02
C THR A 191 -14.33 -13.91 26.25
N MET A 192 -14.03 -14.90 25.42
CA MET A 192 -12.77 -15.05 24.69
C MET A 192 -12.93 -14.88 23.18
N GLY A 193 -14.14 -14.57 22.69
CA GLY A 193 -14.44 -14.45 21.26
C GLY A 193 -15.59 -13.53 20.94
N LYS A 194 -15.85 -13.38 19.63
CA LYS A 194 -16.86 -12.48 19.06
C LYS A 194 -17.96 -13.22 18.30
N THR A 195 -17.70 -14.43 17.82
CA THR A 195 -18.64 -15.20 16.99
C THR A 195 -18.77 -16.62 17.54
N PHE A 196 -19.98 -17.16 17.53
CA PHE A 196 -20.28 -18.51 18.04
C PHE A 196 -21.26 -19.23 17.11
N PHE A 197 -20.97 -20.49 16.79
CA PHE A 197 -21.83 -21.36 16.01
C PHE A 197 -22.09 -22.66 16.78
N HIS A 198 -23.36 -23.05 16.92
CA HIS A 198 -23.73 -24.41 17.32
C HIS A 198 -23.79 -25.28 16.07
N CYS A 199 -22.81 -26.17 15.92
CA CYS A 199 -22.57 -26.95 14.70
C CYS A 199 -23.31 -28.29 14.66
N GLY A 200 -23.91 -28.72 15.78
CA GLY A 200 -24.60 -30.00 15.90
C GLY A 200 -24.24 -30.74 17.19
N GLY A 201 -24.38 -32.07 17.16
CA GLY A 201 -24.04 -32.95 18.28
C GLY A 201 -22.54 -33.04 18.57
N ALA A 202 -22.14 -33.93 19.46
CA ALA A 202 -20.73 -34.13 19.82
C ALA A 202 -19.87 -34.42 18.57
N GLY A 203 -18.70 -33.78 18.50
CA GLY A 203 -17.75 -33.84 17.38
C GLY A 203 -18.06 -32.90 16.21
N ALA A 204 -19.25 -32.29 16.15
CA ALA A 204 -19.64 -31.43 15.04
C ALA A 204 -18.87 -30.11 14.98
N GLY A 205 -18.43 -29.58 16.13
CA GLY A 205 -17.58 -28.39 16.19
C GLY A 205 -16.24 -28.65 15.52
N LEU A 206 -15.60 -29.76 15.87
CA LEU A 206 -14.34 -30.23 15.25
C LEU A 206 -14.48 -30.54 13.78
N ALA A 207 -15.53 -31.26 13.38
CA ALA A 207 -15.79 -31.53 11.96
C ALA A 207 -15.89 -30.23 11.16
N THR A 208 -16.65 -29.25 11.66
CA THR A 208 -16.78 -27.93 11.02
C THR A 208 -15.43 -27.22 10.90
N LYS A 209 -14.63 -27.24 11.98
CA LYS A 209 -13.30 -26.63 12.00
C LYS A 209 -12.36 -27.27 10.98
N GLN A 210 -12.33 -28.59 10.91
CA GLN A 210 -11.48 -29.34 9.98
C GLN A 210 -11.87 -29.06 8.52
N ILE A 211 -13.17 -29.06 8.21
CA ILE A 211 -13.69 -28.71 6.89
C ILE A 211 -13.31 -27.27 6.51
N ASN A 212 -13.48 -26.31 7.43
CA ASN A 212 -13.07 -24.92 7.21
C ASN A 212 -11.57 -24.78 6.92
N ASN A 213 -10.72 -25.50 7.66
CA ASN A 213 -9.28 -25.50 7.42
C ASN A 213 -8.92 -26.13 6.07
N TYR A 214 -9.61 -27.20 5.68
CA TYR A 214 -9.40 -27.87 4.38
C TYR A 214 -9.70 -26.93 3.20
N ILE A 215 -10.87 -26.28 3.18
CA ILE A 215 -11.20 -25.33 2.11
C ILE A 215 -10.28 -24.10 2.15
N SER A 216 -9.88 -23.62 3.33
CA SER A 216 -8.88 -22.55 3.44
C SER A 216 -7.53 -22.96 2.85
N GLY A 217 -7.08 -24.20 3.06
CA GLY A 217 -5.86 -24.74 2.46
C GLY A 217 -5.93 -24.75 0.94
N ILE A 218 -7.05 -25.21 0.37
CA ILE A 218 -7.30 -25.20 -1.09
C ILE A 218 -7.25 -23.77 -1.62
N CYS A 219 -7.97 -22.84 -1.00
CA CYS A 219 -7.99 -21.44 -1.45
C CYS A 219 -6.61 -20.77 -1.36
N MET A 220 -5.82 -21.08 -0.33
CA MET A 220 -4.46 -20.56 -0.21
C MET A 220 -3.56 -21.12 -1.32
N LEU A 221 -3.58 -22.44 -1.54
CA LEU A 221 -2.78 -23.05 -2.61
C LEU A 221 -3.18 -22.49 -3.99
N GLY A 222 -4.48 -22.41 -4.29
CA GLY A 222 -4.97 -21.82 -5.54
C GLY A 222 -4.61 -20.34 -5.70
N THR A 223 -4.65 -19.55 -4.61
CA THR A 223 -4.19 -18.15 -4.63
C THR A 223 -2.69 -18.09 -4.91
N ALA A 224 -1.88 -18.91 -4.25
CA ALA A 224 -0.44 -18.96 -4.44
C ALA A 224 -0.06 -19.34 -5.88
N GLU A 225 -0.73 -20.34 -6.45
CA GLU A 225 -0.55 -20.76 -7.85
C GLU A 225 -0.95 -19.65 -8.83
N ALA A 226 -2.13 -19.05 -8.67
CA ALA A 226 -2.61 -18.00 -9.55
C ALA A 226 -1.68 -16.78 -9.54
N MET A 227 -1.23 -16.36 -8.36
CA MET A 227 -0.29 -15.26 -8.21
C MET A 227 1.07 -15.59 -8.84
N ASN A 228 1.63 -16.77 -8.56
CA ASN A 228 2.91 -17.21 -9.15
C ASN A 228 2.82 -17.29 -10.69
N LEU A 229 1.73 -17.84 -11.23
CA LEU A 229 1.48 -17.93 -12.66
C LEU A 229 1.47 -16.55 -13.32
N GLY A 230 0.69 -15.62 -12.76
CA GLY A 230 0.57 -14.27 -13.32
C GLY A 230 1.89 -13.49 -13.24
N ILE A 231 2.61 -13.59 -12.13
CA ILE A 231 3.93 -12.96 -11.99
C ILE A 231 4.92 -13.52 -13.03
N ARG A 232 4.94 -14.85 -13.22
CA ARG A 232 5.80 -15.49 -14.24
C ARG A 232 5.40 -15.12 -15.67
N TYR A 233 4.13 -14.84 -15.92
CA TYR A 233 3.69 -14.30 -17.20
C TYR A 233 4.15 -12.84 -17.43
N GLY A 234 4.51 -12.12 -16.36
CA GLY A 234 4.89 -10.71 -16.39
C GLY A 234 3.76 -9.75 -16.02
N LEU A 235 2.70 -10.24 -15.34
CA LEU A 235 1.64 -9.38 -14.80
C LEU A 235 2.11 -8.69 -13.52
N ASP A 236 1.65 -7.45 -13.34
CA ASP A 236 1.78 -6.75 -12.06
C ASP A 236 0.98 -7.51 -10.97
N PRO A 237 1.61 -7.92 -9.85
CA PRO A 237 0.95 -8.67 -8.80
C PRO A 237 -0.21 -7.91 -8.14
N LYS A 238 -0.09 -6.59 -7.94
CA LYS A 238 -1.17 -5.77 -7.34
C LYS A 238 -2.37 -5.70 -8.26
N VAL A 239 -2.15 -5.52 -9.57
CA VAL A 239 -3.24 -5.51 -10.56
C VAL A 239 -3.93 -6.86 -10.60
N LEU A 240 -3.18 -7.96 -10.66
CA LEU A 240 -3.74 -9.31 -10.67
C LEU A 240 -4.55 -9.61 -9.39
N ALA A 241 -3.99 -9.28 -8.22
CA ALA A 241 -4.68 -9.43 -6.95
C ALA A 241 -5.98 -8.61 -6.92
N GLY A 242 -5.96 -7.36 -7.42
CA GLY A 242 -7.14 -6.52 -7.56
C GLY A 242 -8.23 -7.15 -8.43
N VAL A 243 -7.85 -7.74 -9.58
CA VAL A 243 -8.78 -8.47 -10.46
C VAL A 243 -9.37 -9.69 -9.76
N ILE A 244 -8.54 -10.53 -9.14
CA ILE A 244 -8.99 -11.72 -8.40
C ILE A 244 -9.98 -11.32 -7.29
N ASN A 245 -9.63 -10.29 -6.51
CA ASN A 245 -10.41 -9.81 -5.38
C ASN A 245 -11.69 -9.07 -5.77
N SER A 246 -11.83 -8.66 -7.04
CA SER A 246 -13.04 -8.06 -7.60
C SER A 246 -13.88 -9.04 -8.43
N SER A 247 -13.40 -10.28 -8.59
CA SER A 247 -13.99 -11.28 -9.48
C SER A 247 -14.38 -12.56 -8.73
N THR A 248 -14.77 -13.58 -9.48
CA THR A 248 -15.19 -14.89 -8.94
C THR A 248 -14.06 -15.72 -8.33
N GLY A 249 -12.79 -15.32 -8.51
CA GLY A 249 -11.64 -15.95 -7.86
C GLY A 249 -11.42 -15.53 -6.41
N ARG A 250 -12.20 -14.56 -5.91
CA ARG A 250 -12.04 -13.96 -4.58
C ARG A 250 -12.18 -14.98 -3.44
N SER A 251 -11.25 -14.96 -2.49
CA SER A 251 -11.30 -15.73 -1.25
C SER A 251 -10.73 -14.94 -0.06
N TYR A 252 -10.94 -15.42 1.17
CA TYR A 252 -10.27 -14.85 2.35
C TYR A 252 -8.75 -14.77 2.17
N ASN A 253 -8.15 -15.82 1.60
CA ASN A 253 -6.70 -15.88 1.40
C ASN A 253 -6.20 -14.93 0.31
N SER A 254 -7.01 -14.55 -0.67
CA SER A 254 -6.60 -13.58 -1.70
C SER A 254 -6.71 -12.12 -1.23
N ILE A 255 -7.59 -11.83 -0.28
CA ILE A 255 -7.82 -10.48 0.29
C ILE A 255 -6.97 -10.23 1.54
N GLU A 256 -7.14 -11.08 2.55
CA GLU A 256 -6.65 -10.81 3.91
C GLU A 256 -5.25 -11.37 4.14
N GLN A 257 -4.90 -12.42 3.41
CA GLN A 257 -3.68 -13.19 3.64
C GLN A 257 -2.98 -13.56 2.33
N ASN A 258 -2.95 -12.65 1.36
CA ASN A 258 -2.31 -12.92 0.08
C ASN A 258 -0.83 -13.30 0.31
N PRO A 259 -0.32 -14.37 -0.32
CA PRO A 259 1.04 -14.83 -0.08
C PRO A 259 2.10 -13.97 -0.79
N VAL A 260 1.72 -13.00 -1.62
CA VAL A 260 2.64 -12.05 -2.23
C VAL A 260 2.78 -10.80 -1.34
N LYS A 261 4.03 -10.45 -1.03
CA LYS A 261 4.38 -9.28 -0.23
C LYS A 261 3.92 -7.98 -0.91
N GLY A 262 3.41 -7.03 -0.16
CA GLY A 262 2.89 -5.74 -0.63
C GLY A 262 1.44 -5.76 -1.12
N ILE A 263 0.72 -6.88 -1.00
CA ILE A 263 -0.69 -7.01 -1.45
C ILE A 263 -1.67 -6.85 -0.30
N SER A 264 -1.44 -7.55 0.82
CA SER A 264 -2.35 -7.61 1.95
C SER A 264 -1.62 -7.13 3.21
N PRO A 265 -1.93 -5.94 3.76
CA PRO A 265 -1.13 -5.29 4.83
C PRO A 265 -0.94 -6.11 6.10
N ASN A 266 -1.86 -7.04 6.39
CA ASN A 266 -1.82 -7.88 7.59
C ASN A 266 -1.46 -9.35 7.28
N SER A 267 -1.00 -9.65 6.07
CA SER A 267 -0.65 -11.01 5.69
C SER A 267 0.63 -11.48 6.39
N SER A 268 0.83 -12.80 6.46
CA SER A 268 2.12 -13.35 6.89
C SER A 268 3.25 -13.04 5.91
N ALA A 269 2.97 -12.71 4.64
CA ALA A 269 3.98 -12.37 3.64
C ALA A 269 4.71 -11.04 3.96
N GLU A 270 4.03 -10.07 4.59
CA GLU A 270 4.64 -8.79 4.99
C GLU A 270 5.81 -8.95 5.95
N ARG A 271 5.76 -10.00 6.77
CA ARG A 271 6.77 -10.35 7.77
C ARG A 271 7.59 -11.57 7.37
N ASP A 272 7.77 -11.80 6.07
CA ASP A 272 8.57 -12.89 5.50
C ASP A 272 8.18 -14.29 6.03
N PHE A 273 6.88 -14.46 6.29
CA PHE A 273 6.23 -15.63 6.86
C PHE A 273 6.71 -16.01 8.27
N GLU A 274 7.42 -15.12 8.96
CA GLU A 274 7.87 -15.34 10.33
C GLU A 274 6.70 -15.32 11.30
N ASN A 275 6.67 -16.30 12.20
CA ASN A 275 5.58 -16.54 13.16
C ASN A 275 4.21 -16.79 12.50
N GLY A 276 3.27 -17.37 13.25
CA GLY A 276 1.91 -17.60 12.79
C GLY A 276 1.50 -19.06 12.88
N PHE A 277 0.72 -19.51 11.91
CA PHE A 277 0.25 -20.90 11.86
C PHE A 277 1.21 -21.74 11.03
N SER A 278 2.11 -22.48 11.67
CA SER A 278 3.23 -23.10 10.97
C SER A 278 2.80 -24.08 9.87
N ILE A 279 3.64 -24.26 8.86
CA ILE A 279 3.35 -25.17 7.74
C ILE A 279 3.20 -26.63 8.20
N GLU A 280 3.92 -27.06 9.24
CA GLU A 280 3.82 -28.41 9.81
C GLU A 280 2.50 -28.60 10.57
N LEU A 281 2.06 -27.59 11.32
CA LEU A 281 0.76 -27.60 11.99
C LEU A 281 -0.37 -27.62 10.95
N CYS A 282 -0.24 -26.82 9.89
CA CYS A 282 -1.20 -26.78 8.79
C CYS A 282 -1.30 -28.13 8.08
N LYS A 283 -0.17 -28.76 7.74
CA LYS A 283 -0.14 -30.13 7.23
C LYS A 283 -0.93 -31.10 8.13
N GLY A 284 -0.72 -31.03 9.45
CA GLY A 284 -1.43 -31.90 10.41
C GLY A 284 -2.96 -31.72 10.39
N VAL A 285 -3.46 -30.47 10.34
CA VAL A 285 -4.92 -30.24 10.24
C VAL A 285 -5.50 -30.62 8.88
N LEU A 286 -4.72 -30.52 7.80
CA LEU A 286 -5.17 -30.98 6.48
C LEU A 286 -5.32 -32.51 6.46
N HIS A 287 -4.36 -33.25 7.01
CA HIS A 287 -4.47 -34.71 7.21
C HIS A 287 -5.73 -35.08 8.01
N MET A 288 -5.99 -34.41 9.14
CA MET A 288 -7.21 -34.67 9.93
C MET A 288 -8.51 -34.48 9.12
N ALA A 289 -8.57 -33.45 8.27
CA ALA A 289 -9.74 -33.21 7.44
C ALA A 289 -9.91 -34.24 6.32
N ILE A 290 -8.80 -34.75 5.77
CA ILE A 290 -8.80 -35.83 4.77
C ILE A 290 -9.29 -37.13 5.41
N ASP A 291 -8.75 -37.50 6.57
CA ASP A 291 -9.18 -38.67 7.35
C ASP A 291 -10.68 -38.59 7.70
N LEU A 292 -11.17 -37.40 8.06
CA LEU A 292 -12.60 -37.18 8.29
C LEU A 292 -13.42 -37.45 7.03
N GLY A 293 -12.97 -36.95 5.87
CA GLY A 293 -13.60 -37.18 4.57
C GLY A 293 -13.73 -38.67 4.24
N GLU A 294 -12.65 -39.44 4.45
CA GLU A 294 -12.67 -40.90 4.26
C GLU A 294 -13.69 -41.59 5.17
N ARG A 295 -13.70 -41.23 6.46
CA ARG A 295 -14.61 -41.83 7.45
C ARG A 295 -16.08 -41.60 7.13
N VAL A 296 -16.43 -40.44 6.59
CA VAL A 296 -17.81 -40.10 6.23
C VAL A 296 -18.17 -40.49 4.78
N GLY A 297 -17.23 -41.08 4.03
CA GLY A 297 -17.43 -41.48 2.63
C GLY A 297 -17.51 -40.30 1.66
N ALA A 298 -16.95 -39.13 2.01
CA ALA A 298 -16.89 -37.97 1.13
C ALA A 298 -15.73 -38.08 0.13
N ARG A 299 -16.01 -37.81 -1.15
CA ARG A 299 -14.98 -37.77 -2.19
C ARG A 299 -14.28 -36.40 -2.19
N LEU A 300 -12.97 -36.40 -1.94
CA LEU A 300 -12.14 -35.18 -1.88
C LEU A 300 -11.15 -35.13 -3.07
N PRO A 301 -11.57 -34.74 -4.29
CA PRO A 301 -10.72 -34.83 -5.48
C PRO A 301 -9.46 -33.95 -5.46
N LEU A 302 -9.44 -32.90 -4.64
CA LEU A 302 -8.31 -31.97 -4.51
C LEU A 302 -7.35 -32.34 -3.37
N SER A 303 -7.67 -33.35 -2.55
CA SER A 303 -6.90 -33.66 -1.33
C SER A 303 -5.46 -34.09 -1.62
N GLN A 304 -5.24 -34.93 -2.64
CA GLN A 304 -3.93 -35.48 -2.92
C GLN A 304 -2.93 -34.38 -3.32
N GLY A 305 -3.27 -33.57 -4.31
CA GLY A 305 -2.40 -32.46 -4.75
C GLY A 305 -2.17 -31.43 -3.63
N LEU A 306 -3.18 -31.18 -2.81
CA LEU A 306 -3.04 -30.31 -1.64
C LEU A 306 -2.03 -30.88 -0.63
N ILE A 307 -2.21 -32.14 -0.21
CA ILE A 307 -1.39 -32.71 0.86
C ILE A 307 0.04 -32.96 0.41
N ASP A 308 0.25 -33.43 -0.82
CA ASP A 308 1.58 -33.63 -1.41
C ASP A 308 2.37 -32.31 -1.43
N THR A 309 1.70 -31.22 -1.79
CA THR A 309 2.34 -29.89 -1.85
C THR A 309 2.70 -29.38 -0.45
N TYR A 310 1.81 -29.50 0.53
CA TYR A 310 2.10 -29.09 1.91
C TYR A 310 3.14 -29.98 2.59
N GLU A 311 3.21 -31.27 2.23
CA GLU A 311 4.28 -32.17 2.66
C GLU A 311 5.63 -31.76 2.11
N ALA A 312 5.72 -31.56 0.79
CA ALA A 312 6.93 -31.09 0.12
C ALA A 312 7.39 -29.73 0.68
N ALA A 313 6.47 -28.78 0.82
CA ALA A 313 6.75 -27.47 1.39
C ALA A 313 7.21 -27.57 2.85
N SER A 314 6.69 -28.51 3.66
CA SER A 314 7.16 -28.70 5.04
C SER A 314 8.61 -29.21 5.15
N MET A 315 9.17 -29.73 4.05
CA MET A 315 10.56 -30.16 3.95
C MET A 315 11.46 -29.09 3.28
N ASP A 316 10.88 -28.01 2.76
CA ASP A 316 11.58 -26.90 2.13
C ASP A 316 12.11 -25.94 3.21
N GLU A 317 13.42 -25.69 3.23
CA GLU A 317 14.06 -24.80 4.21
C GLU A 317 13.55 -23.35 4.13
N ARG A 318 12.93 -22.93 3.02
CA ARG A 318 12.28 -21.62 2.89
C ARG A 318 10.93 -21.53 3.61
N CYS A 319 10.34 -22.68 3.96
CA CYS A 319 9.00 -22.79 4.53
C CYS A 319 8.98 -23.41 5.93
N LYS A 320 9.98 -24.23 6.25
CA LYS A 320 10.10 -24.93 7.53
C LYS A 320 10.05 -23.97 8.71
N GLY A 321 9.17 -24.25 9.67
CA GLY A 321 8.91 -23.40 10.84
C GLY A 321 8.17 -22.08 10.55
N LYS A 322 7.92 -21.73 9.29
CA LYS A 322 7.23 -20.51 8.88
C LYS A 322 5.72 -20.70 8.81
N ASP A 323 4.98 -19.59 8.73
CA ASP A 323 3.54 -19.60 8.49
C ASP A 323 3.19 -20.40 7.23
N CYS A 324 2.11 -21.18 7.29
CA CYS A 324 1.69 -22.13 6.26
C CYS A 324 1.47 -21.53 4.86
N ARG A 325 1.32 -20.21 4.77
CA ARG A 325 1.19 -19.47 3.52
C ARG A 325 2.52 -19.33 2.78
N SER A 326 3.62 -19.64 3.46
CA SER A 326 4.94 -19.82 2.84
C SER A 326 4.96 -20.95 1.81
N VAL A 327 3.92 -21.78 1.71
CA VAL A 327 3.74 -22.73 0.58
C VAL A 327 3.94 -22.03 -0.77
N TYR A 328 3.62 -20.74 -0.87
CA TYR A 328 3.96 -19.90 -2.03
C TYR A 328 5.47 -19.88 -2.35
N SER A 329 6.33 -19.74 -1.34
CA SER A 329 7.79 -19.78 -1.51
C SER A 329 8.27 -21.13 -2.06
N HIS A 330 7.60 -22.23 -1.70
CA HIS A 330 7.87 -23.55 -2.26
C HIS A 330 7.59 -23.58 -3.77
N LEU A 331 6.44 -23.03 -4.18
CA LEU A 331 6.03 -22.91 -5.60
C LEU A 331 6.90 -21.91 -6.39
N PHE A 332 7.47 -20.92 -5.70
CA PHE A 332 8.37 -19.95 -6.28
C PHE A 332 9.78 -20.54 -6.37
N ILE A 333 10.11 -21.20 -7.47
CA ILE A 333 11.48 -21.71 -7.69
C ILE A 333 12.44 -20.52 -7.88
N THR A 334 13.00 -20.04 -6.78
CA THR A 334 14.20 -19.19 -6.67
C THR A 334 14.87 -19.65 -5.37
N PRO A 335 16.15 -20.04 -5.39
CA PRO A 335 17.23 -19.40 -6.11
C PRO A 335 17.33 -19.84 -7.57
N THR A 336 17.66 -18.89 -8.45
CA THR A 336 18.41 -19.21 -9.65
C THR A 336 19.61 -20.05 -9.23
N SER A 337 19.88 -21.15 -9.95
CA SER A 337 21.03 -22.02 -9.68
C SER A 337 22.29 -21.20 -9.34
N PRO A 338 23.18 -21.63 -8.43
CA PRO A 338 24.49 -21.00 -8.23
C PRO A 338 25.33 -20.85 -9.52
N SER A 339 24.97 -21.62 -10.56
CA SER A 339 25.54 -21.55 -11.91
C SER A 339 24.80 -20.63 -12.89
N ALA A 340 23.67 -20.04 -12.50
CA ALA A 340 22.94 -19.11 -13.34
C ALA A 340 23.80 -17.88 -13.62
N ARG A 341 23.92 -17.54 -14.90
CA ARG A 341 24.66 -16.38 -15.39
C ARG A 341 23.80 -15.68 -16.43
N ARG A 342 23.81 -14.34 -16.41
CA ARG A 342 23.18 -13.49 -17.43
C ARG A 342 24.23 -12.48 -17.89
N THR A 343 24.35 -12.30 -19.19
CA THR A 343 25.20 -11.27 -19.78
C THR A 343 24.44 -9.95 -19.81
N VAL A 344 25.15 -8.87 -19.49
CA VAL A 344 24.69 -7.48 -19.66
C VAL A 344 25.67 -6.76 -20.59
N PRO A 345 25.25 -5.73 -21.33
CA PRO A 345 26.17 -4.98 -22.17
C PRO A 345 27.13 -4.14 -21.31
N SER A 346 28.23 -3.68 -21.92
CA SER A 346 28.96 -2.50 -21.45
C SER A 346 29.00 -1.49 -22.58
N LEU A 347 28.01 -0.61 -22.60
CA LEU A 347 27.80 0.34 -23.69
C LEU A 347 28.81 1.50 -23.65
N SER A 348 29.29 1.88 -24.82
CA SER A 348 30.02 3.13 -25.05
C SER A 348 29.22 4.06 -25.96
N PHE A 349 29.26 5.37 -25.70
CA PHE A 349 28.42 6.34 -26.40
C PHE A 349 29.26 7.32 -27.22
N LEU A 350 29.01 7.40 -28.53
CA LEU A 350 29.59 8.43 -29.38
C LEU A 350 28.68 9.63 -29.47
N ILE A 351 29.18 10.73 -28.95
CA ILE A 351 28.51 12.02 -28.96
C ILE A 351 29.14 12.87 -30.07
N GLN A 352 28.32 13.41 -30.96
CA GLN A 352 28.74 14.34 -31.99
C GLN A 352 28.17 15.73 -31.72
N HIS A 353 29.07 16.69 -31.52
CA HIS A 353 28.72 18.09 -31.30
C HIS A 353 29.04 18.93 -32.55
N PRO A 354 28.13 19.79 -33.05
CA PRO A 354 28.29 20.49 -34.32
C PRO A 354 29.28 21.68 -34.27
N SER A 355 29.94 21.94 -33.14
CA SER A 355 31.06 22.90 -33.09
C SER A 355 32.33 22.27 -33.64
N PRO A 356 33.07 22.95 -34.55
CA PRO A 356 34.32 22.43 -35.09
C PRO A 356 35.44 22.46 -34.04
N ARG A 357 36.39 21.53 -34.19
CA ARG A 357 37.54 21.30 -33.28
C ARG A 357 38.43 22.55 -33.13
N THR A 358 38.64 23.30 -34.20
CA THR A 358 39.34 24.60 -34.22
C THR A 358 38.71 25.51 -35.28
N VAL A 359 38.72 26.82 -35.06
CA VAL A 359 38.09 27.82 -35.96
C VAL A 359 38.85 27.96 -37.30
N THR A 360 40.04 27.38 -37.41
CA THR A 360 41.01 27.61 -38.50
C THR A 360 41.10 26.47 -39.53
N GLU A 361 40.38 25.36 -39.36
CA GLU A 361 40.43 24.24 -40.31
C GLU A 361 39.59 24.53 -41.58
N LYS A 362 40.14 24.19 -42.74
CA LYS A 362 39.51 24.38 -44.07
C LYS A 362 38.29 23.48 -44.33
N ASP A 363 38.01 22.53 -43.43
CA ASP A 363 36.88 21.60 -43.52
C ASP A 363 36.28 21.36 -42.11
N PRO A 364 35.15 22.01 -41.75
CA PRO A 364 34.63 21.99 -40.39
C PRO A 364 33.91 20.68 -40.08
N ARG A 365 34.65 19.68 -39.59
CA ARG A 365 34.06 18.44 -39.05
C ARG A 365 33.51 18.65 -37.62
N PRO A 366 32.43 17.93 -37.22
CA PRO A 366 31.90 17.99 -35.86
C PRO A 366 32.93 17.49 -34.84
N THR A 367 32.88 18.05 -33.62
CA THR A 367 33.62 17.52 -32.46
C THR A 367 33.02 16.19 -32.05
N ARG A 368 33.86 15.18 -31.85
CA ARG A 368 33.44 13.82 -31.47
C ARG A 368 33.95 13.48 -30.08
N LEU A 369 33.07 12.98 -29.22
CA LEU A 369 33.40 12.53 -27.87
C LEU A 369 32.95 11.09 -27.69
N LEU A 370 33.73 10.30 -26.97
CA LEU A 370 33.29 9.03 -26.42
C LEU A 370 33.00 9.19 -24.94
N PHE A 371 31.85 8.69 -24.50
CA PHE A 371 31.54 8.48 -23.10
C PHE A 371 31.65 6.98 -22.82
N ASP A 372 32.64 6.64 -21.99
CA ASP A 372 33.17 5.30 -21.75
C ASP A 372 33.74 4.59 -22.99
N LEU A 373 34.56 3.57 -22.75
CA LEU A 373 35.26 2.77 -23.76
C LEU A 373 34.95 1.26 -23.65
N GLY A 374 34.14 0.86 -22.67
CA GLY A 374 33.72 -0.53 -22.46
C GLY A 374 34.86 -1.44 -22.00
N LEU A 375 34.79 -2.71 -22.41
CA LEU A 375 35.78 -3.74 -22.07
C LEU A 375 37.05 -3.65 -22.92
N ARG A 376 38.21 -3.97 -22.32
CA ARG A 376 39.52 -4.01 -22.99
C ARG A 376 39.69 -5.27 -23.82
N LYS A 377 40.40 -5.17 -24.95
CA LYS A 377 40.78 -6.32 -25.79
C LYS A 377 42.30 -6.35 -26.06
N PRO A 378 43.01 -7.45 -25.77
CA PRO A 378 42.53 -8.69 -25.15
C PRO A 378 42.42 -8.59 -23.62
N LEU A 379 41.49 -9.35 -23.00
CA LEU A 379 41.27 -9.37 -21.54
C LEU A 379 42.53 -9.75 -20.72
N SER A 380 43.53 -10.38 -21.36
CA SER A 380 44.82 -10.69 -20.74
C SER A 380 45.64 -9.47 -20.33
N THR A 381 45.30 -8.29 -20.86
CA THR A 381 46.01 -7.03 -20.60
C THR A 381 45.58 -6.34 -19.30
N TYR A 382 44.53 -6.80 -18.62
CA TYR A 382 44.17 -6.31 -17.29
C TYR A 382 45.17 -6.76 -16.22
N GLN A 383 45.30 -5.99 -15.15
CA GLN A 383 46.08 -6.36 -13.97
C GLN A 383 45.62 -7.71 -13.37
N PRO A 384 46.53 -8.48 -12.72
CA PRO A 384 46.19 -9.79 -12.15
C PRO A 384 44.93 -9.84 -11.26
N PRO A 385 44.65 -8.86 -10.37
CA PRO A 385 43.43 -8.85 -9.56
C PRO A 385 42.14 -8.77 -10.41
N ILE A 386 42.15 -7.92 -11.43
CA ILE A 386 41.01 -7.76 -12.35
C ILE A 386 40.82 -9.01 -13.21
N ARG A 387 41.90 -9.68 -13.65
CA ARG A 387 41.78 -10.96 -14.38
C ARG A 387 41.10 -12.04 -13.53
N LYS A 388 41.46 -12.14 -12.25
CA LYS A 388 40.80 -13.04 -11.30
C LYS A 388 39.34 -12.65 -11.07
N HIS A 389 39.02 -11.36 -11.06
CA HIS A 389 37.64 -10.88 -10.99
C HIS A 389 36.83 -11.34 -12.22
N ILE A 390 37.37 -11.15 -13.42
CA ILE A 390 36.77 -11.51 -14.72
C ILE A 390 36.46 -13.01 -14.80
N GLU A 391 37.31 -13.89 -14.27
CA GLU A 391 37.09 -15.35 -14.25
C GLU A 391 35.76 -15.75 -13.57
N THR A 392 35.30 -14.96 -12.59
CA THR A 392 34.03 -15.22 -11.89
C THR A 392 32.78 -14.72 -12.64
N ARG A 393 32.98 -14.00 -13.75
CA ARG A 393 31.94 -13.28 -14.50
C ARG A 393 31.60 -13.91 -15.85
N HIS A 394 32.14 -15.09 -16.15
CA HIS A 394 31.80 -15.81 -17.38
C HIS A 394 30.30 -16.18 -17.46
N PRO A 395 29.70 -16.17 -18.69
CA PRO A 395 30.36 -15.87 -19.96
C PRO A 395 30.59 -14.36 -20.17
N ILE A 396 31.73 -14.02 -20.78
CA ILE A 396 32.08 -12.66 -21.22
C ILE A 396 32.48 -12.76 -22.68
N SER A 397 32.00 -11.81 -23.50
CA SER A 397 32.47 -11.60 -24.87
C SER A 397 33.16 -10.23 -24.95
N SER A 398 34.34 -10.21 -25.58
CA SER A 398 35.00 -8.98 -26.05
C SER A 398 35.18 -9.03 -27.57
N ASP A 399 34.24 -9.69 -28.26
CA ASP A 399 34.30 -9.88 -29.71
C ASP A 399 34.33 -8.53 -30.44
N HIS A 400 33.68 -7.51 -29.88
CA HIS A 400 33.67 -6.14 -30.36
C HIS A 400 34.15 -5.19 -29.24
N ASP A 401 35.20 -4.43 -29.49
CA ASP A 401 35.62 -3.32 -28.63
C ASP A 401 35.18 -1.98 -29.24
N VAL A 402 35.36 -0.88 -28.50
CA VAL A 402 34.99 0.46 -28.96
C VAL A 402 35.72 0.87 -30.26
N VAL A 403 36.92 0.36 -30.51
CA VAL A 403 37.68 0.64 -31.73
C VAL A 403 37.07 -0.05 -32.95
N GLN A 404 36.70 -1.32 -32.79
CA GLN A 404 35.96 -2.05 -33.83
C GLN A 404 34.60 -1.39 -34.08
N SER A 405 33.94 -0.93 -33.03
CA SER A 405 32.66 -0.21 -33.10
C SER A 405 32.78 1.11 -33.89
N LEU A 406 33.83 1.90 -33.62
CA LEU A 406 34.16 3.08 -34.42
C LEU A 406 34.42 2.72 -35.89
N ALA A 407 35.20 1.67 -36.15
CA ALA A 407 35.53 1.23 -37.50
C ALA A 407 34.29 0.82 -38.29
N ASN A 408 33.34 0.12 -37.66
CA ASN A 408 32.04 -0.23 -38.25
C ASN A 408 31.22 1.03 -38.60
N GLY A 409 31.35 2.08 -37.81
CA GLY A 409 30.79 3.42 -38.08
C GLY A 409 31.61 4.27 -39.06
N GLY A 410 32.67 3.73 -39.65
CA GLY A 410 33.55 4.44 -40.59
C GLY A 410 34.53 5.44 -39.95
N LEU A 411 34.82 5.30 -38.66
CA LEU A 411 35.69 6.18 -37.88
C LEU A 411 36.91 5.43 -37.34
N LYS A 412 37.97 6.17 -37.02
CA LYS A 412 39.18 5.68 -36.34
C LYS A 412 39.25 6.31 -34.94
N PRO A 413 40.00 5.71 -33.99
CA PRO A 413 40.23 6.33 -32.68
C PRO A 413 40.73 7.78 -32.76
N ASP A 414 41.60 8.07 -33.73
CA ASP A 414 42.15 9.40 -34.01
C ASP A 414 41.11 10.43 -34.51
N ASP A 415 39.92 9.98 -34.91
CA ASP A 415 38.80 10.85 -35.28
C ASP A 415 37.99 11.33 -34.07
N VAL A 416 38.27 10.80 -32.87
CA VAL A 416 37.66 11.17 -31.59
C VAL A 416 38.51 12.26 -30.93
N ASP A 417 37.87 13.35 -30.54
CA ASP A 417 38.54 14.52 -29.96
C ASP A 417 38.66 14.40 -28.44
N TRP A 418 37.64 13.83 -27.79
CA TRP A 418 37.57 13.68 -26.32
C TRP A 418 37.11 12.28 -25.92
N VAL A 419 37.70 11.74 -24.87
CA VAL A 419 37.20 10.56 -24.16
C VAL A 419 36.86 10.98 -22.75
N ILE A 420 35.61 10.83 -22.37
CA ILE A 420 35.11 11.08 -21.02
C ILE A 420 34.85 9.72 -20.40
N LEU A 421 35.55 9.39 -19.33
CA LEU A 421 35.26 8.18 -18.55
C LEU A 421 34.29 8.57 -17.45
N SER A 422 33.16 7.86 -17.37
CA SER A 422 32.18 8.02 -16.29
C SER A 422 32.86 7.86 -14.94
N HIS A 423 33.75 6.88 -14.84
CA HIS A 423 34.65 6.62 -13.73
C HIS A 423 35.74 5.61 -14.15
N VAL A 424 36.74 5.40 -13.29
CA VAL A 424 37.77 4.37 -13.52
C VAL A 424 37.27 3.04 -12.96
N HIS A 425 36.70 2.22 -13.84
CA HIS A 425 36.25 0.87 -13.53
C HIS A 425 36.51 -0.09 -14.69
N TRP A 426 36.75 -1.36 -14.39
CA TRP A 426 37.38 -2.31 -15.32
C TRP A 426 36.59 -2.49 -16.62
N ASP A 427 35.28 -2.40 -16.59
CA ASP A 427 34.37 -2.56 -17.73
C ASP A 427 33.96 -1.25 -18.41
N HIS A 428 34.51 -0.10 -18.01
CA HIS A 428 34.26 1.21 -18.63
C HIS A 428 35.49 1.83 -19.31
N ILE A 429 36.70 1.38 -18.97
CA ILE A 429 37.97 2.05 -19.35
C ILE A 429 38.53 1.65 -20.72
N GLY A 430 38.16 0.50 -21.28
CA GLY A 430 38.70 -0.02 -22.55
C GLY A 430 40.23 0.02 -22.65
N THR A 431 40.73 0.50 -23.80
CA THR A 431 42.17 0.63 -24.11
C THR A 431 42.54 2.10 -24.46
N PRO A 432 42.77 2.99 -23.47
CA PRO A 432 43.04 4.41 -23.71
C PRO A 432 44.22 4.68 -24.66
N SER A 433 45.24 3.82 -24.67
CA SER A 433 46.44 3.97 -25.50
C SER A 433 46.16 3.94 -27.01
N GLN A 434 45.02 3.40 -27.46
CA GLN A 434 44.60 3.40 -28.87
C GLN A 434 44.12 4.79 -29.34
N PHE A 435 43.79 5.70 -28.42
CA PHE A 435 43.33 7.06 -28.69
C PHE A 435 44.50 8.06 -28.61
N THR A 436 45.34 8.03 -29.64
CA THR A 436 46.63 8.74 -29.62
C THR A 436 46.49 10.27 -29.67
N LYS A 437 45.36 10.77 -30.18
CA LYS A 437 45.09 12.21 -30.37
C LYS A 437 44.01 12.79 -29.47
N SER A 438 43.29 11.97 -28.72
CA SER A 438 42.17 12.41 -27.89
C SER A 438 42.65 12.98 -26.55
N ASN A 439 41.92 13.95 -26.02
CA ASN A 439 42.08 14.35 -24.62
C ASN A 439 41.14 13.52 -23.74
N PHE A 440 41.55 13.25 -22.51
CA PHE A 440 40.81 12.44 -21.55
C PHE A 440 40.24 13.30 -20.44
N VAL A 441 39.01 13.00 -20.03
CA VAL A 441 38.32 13.67 -18.91
C VAL A 441 37.90 12.61 -17.91
N VAL A 442 38.23 12.84 -16.64
CA VAL A 442 37.89 11.96 -15.53
C VAL A 442 37.38 12.78 -14.34
N GLY A 443 36.48 12.21 -13.55
CA GLY A 443 35.99 12.86 -12.33
C GLY A 443 37.06 12.99 -11.24
N ALA A 444 36.81 13.85 -10.27
CA ALA A 444 37.75 14.18 -9.22
C ALA A 444 38.11 12.96 -8.34
N GLY A 445 39.42 12.67 -8.19
CA GLY A 445 39.93 11.54 -7.42
C GLY A 445 40.28 10.31 -8.26
N SER A 446 39.96 10.32 -9.56
CA SER A 446 40.31 9.24 -10.48
C SER A 446 41.83 9.07 -10.61
N LEU A 447 42.60 10.16 -10.62
CA LEU A 447 44.06 10.07 -10.71
C LEU A 447 44.70 9.56 -9.41
N GLU A 448 44.08 9.83 -8.26
CA GLU A 448 44.49 9.28 -6.96
C GLU A 448 44.25 7.77 -6.90
N LEU A 449 43.11 7.32 -7.44
CA LEU A 449 42.78 5.90 -7.59
C LEU A 449 43.79 5.17 -8.49
N LEU A 450 44.17 5.75 -9.63
CA LEU A 450 45.18 5.17 -10.53
C LEU A 450 46.58 5.07 -9.88
N ARG A 451 46.93 6.00 -8.98
CA ARG A 451 48.20 5.96 -8.24
C ARG A 451 48.22 4.94 -7.10
N GLY A 452 47.13 4.21 -6.88
CA GLY A 452 47.04 3.20 -5.82
C GLY A 452 46.85 3.78 -4.41
N CYS A 453 46.37 5.03 -4.31
CA CYS A 453 46.13 5.70 -3.03
C CYS A 453 44.74 5.42 -2.43
N ALA A 454 43.92 4.59 -3.07
CA ALA A 454 42.58 4.24 -2.61
C ALA A 454 42.57 3.11 -1.57
N ASP A 455 41.54 3.09 -0.72
CA ASP A 455 41.35 2.06 0.30
C ASP A 455 41.23 0.66 -0.34
N GLN A 456 42.14 -0.24 0.03
CA GLN A 456 42.20 -1.63 -0.46
C GLN A 456 41.02 -2.49 0.03
N SER A 457 40.14 -1.94 0.88
CA SER A 457 38.98 -2.63 1.46
C SER A 457 37.77 -2.77 0.52
N LEU A 458 37.80 -2.14 -0.67
CA LEU A 458 36.70 -2.11 -1.66
C LEU A 458 36.65 -3.32 -2.61
N GLY A 459 37.57 -4.28 -2.50
CA GLY A 459 37.53 -5.53 -3.27
C GLY A 459 38.30 -5.50 -4.60
N GLY A 460 38.53 -6.68 -5.18
CA GLY A 460 39.52 -6.91 -6.26
C GLY A 460 39.20 -6.34 -7.65
N HIS A 461 38.23 -5.42 -7.78
CA HIS A 461 37.79 -4.80 -9.05
C HIS A 461 38.27 -3.35 -9.25
N SER A 462 38.98 -2.78 -8.26
CA SER A 462 39.50 -1.40 -8.29
C SER A 462 41.03 -1.33 -8.35
N HIS A 463 41.64 -2.16 -9.20
CA HIS A 463 43.09 -2.21 -9.41
C HIS A 463 43.46 -1.81 -10.84
N PHE A 464 44.25 -0.77 -11.00
CA PHE A 464 44.55 -0.17 -12.30
C PHE A 464 46.03 0.12 -12.47
N GLU A 465 46.48 0.21 -13.73
CA GLU A 465 47.81 0.68 -14.07
C GLU A 465 47.96 2.17 -13.76
N SER A 466 49.06 2.57 -13.13
CA SER A 466 49.32 3.97 -12.78
C SER A 466 49.53 4.87 -14.00
N ASP A 467 49.93 4.29 -15.12
CA ASP A 467 50.17 4.92 -16.43
C ASP A 467 49.04 4.63 -17.44
N LEU A 468 47.87 4.19 -16.96
CA LEU A 468 46.73 3.82 -17.81
C LEU A 468 46.26 4.96 -18.73
N LEU A 469 46.30 6.19 -18.22
CA LEU A 469 45.89 7.38 -18.95
C LEU A 469 47.12 8.17 -19.42
N PRO A 470 47.07 8.81 -20.61
CA PRO A 470 48.25 9.41 -21.21
C PRO A 470 48.63 10.75 -20.56
N ASP A 471 49.86 10.83 -20.04
CA ASP A 471 50.42 12.05 -19.44
C ASP A 471 50.28 13.28 -20.36
N GLY A 472 49.89 14.41 -19.76
CA GLY A 472 49.74 15.69 -20.46
C GLY A 472 48.48 15.82 -21.33
N ARG A 473 47.64 14.78 -21.43
CA ARG A 473 46.35 14.81 -22.15
C ARG A 473 45.14 14.48 -21.28
N VAL A 474 45.32 14.39 -19.97
CA VAL A 474 44.23 14.11 -19.01
C VAL A 474 43.82 15.37 -18.29
N VAL A 475 42.52 15.57 -18.17
CA VAL A 475 41.88 16.63 -17.40
C VAL A 475 41.04 15.98 -16.30
N GLU A 476 41.50 16.08 -15.06
CA GLU A 476 40.70 15.72 -13.89
C GLU A 476 39.78 16.88 -13.51
N LEU A 477 38.49 16.61 -13.34
CA LEU A 477 37.49 17.60 -12.96
C LEU A 477 37.73 18.12 -11.54
N PRO A 478 37.33 19.37 -11.23
CA PRO A 478 37.50 19.91 -9.88
C PRO A 478 36.67 19.12 -8.86
N ARG A 479 37.18 18.98 -7.63
CA ARG A 479 36.40 18.38 -6.53
C ARG A 479 35.12 19.19 -6.31
N PRO A 480 33.94 18.55 -6.26
CA PRO A 480 32.72 19.27 -5.93
C PRO A 480 32.77 19.75 -4.47
N ALA A 481 32.58 21.05 -4.22
CA ALA A 481 32.66 21.62 -2.87
C ALA A 481 31.59 21.02 -1.93
N THR A 482 31.88 20.94 -0.62
CA THR A 482 30.92 20.52 0.40
C THR A 482 29.83 21.59 0.56
N LEU A 483 28.57 21.15 0.63
CA LEU A 483 27.37 22.00 0.76
C LEU A 483 27.38 22.91 2.01
N ASP A 484 28.26 22.65 2.98
CA ASP A 484 28.39 23.41 4.24
C ASP A 484 29.30 24.64 4.16
N SER A 485 29.94 24.91 3.02
CA SER A 485 30.66 26.18 2.84
C SER A 485 29.72 27.24 2.26
N ALA A 486 29.31 28.17 3.13
CA ALA A 486 28.43 29.29 2.82
C ALA A 486 28.73 29.92 1.44
N ILE A 487 27.71 29.97 0.58
CA ILE A 487 27.71 30.80 -0.62
C ILE A 487 27.97 32.25 -0.16
N PRO A 488 29.05 32.92 -0.60
CA PRO A 488 29.20 34.34 -0.33
C PRO A 488 28.08 35.07 -1.07
N THR A 489 27.11 35.56 -0.31
CA THR A 489 26.25 36.65 -0.76
C THR A 489 27.13 37.87 -0.96
N ASN A 490 27.59 38.12 -2.18
CA ASN A 490 27.87 39.48 -2.63
C ASN A 490 27.82 39.58 -4.15
N GLY A 491 27.00 40.52 -4.61
CA GLY A 491 26.95 40.93 -5.99
C GLY A 491 28.26 41.59 -6.42
N ALA A 492 28.85 41.05 -7.46
CA ALA A 492 29.68 41.79 -8.40
C ALA A 492 29.50 41.13 -9.76
N GLN A 493 28.70 41.79 -10.61
CA GLN A 493 28.79 41.59 -12.04
C GLN A 493 30.14 42.16 -12.47
N ASP A 494 31.04 41.33 -12.98
CA ASP A 494 32.07 41.81 -13.90
C ASP A 494 31.96 41.04 -15.22
N GLY A 495 31.77 41.84 -16.27
CA GLY A 495 31.45 41.42 -17.63
C GLY A 495 32.60 40.72 -18.33
N ILE A 496 32.49 39.40 -18.46
CA ILE A 496 33.19 38.65 -19.50
C ILE A 496 32.17 38.33 -20.60
N GLU A 497 32.34 38.95 -21.76
CA GLU A 497 31.59 38.64 -22.98
C GLU A 497 31.61 37.13 -23.26
N ARG A 498 30.43 36.52 -23.42
CA ARG A 498 30.29 35.14 -23.91
C ARG A 498 30.65 35.07 -25.40
N LYS A 499 31.92 34.82 -25.72
CA LYS A 499 32.35 34.41 -27.05
C LYS A 499 32.52 32.89 -27.07
N GLY A 500 31.63 32.19 -27.77
CA GLY A 500 31.55 30.73 -27.88
C GLY A 500 32.65 30.09 -28.74
N THR A 501 33.90 30.49 -28.55
CA THR A 501 35.05 29.99 -29.36
C THR A 501 36.34 29.81 -28.55
N GLU A 502 36.33 29.87 -27.22
CA GLU A 502 37.53 29.59 -26.42
C GLU A 502 37.79 28.07 -26.24
N PRO A 503 39.05 27.63 -26.15
CA PRO A 503 39.38 26.21 -26.05
C PRO A 503 38.85 25.56 -24.76
N ILE A 504 38.35 24.32 -24.88
CA ILE A 504 37.89 23.45 -23.76
C ILE A 504 39.02 23.12 -22.75
N SER A 505 40.23 23.68 -22.91
CA SER A 505 41.44 23.33 -22.14
C SER A 505 41.44 23.76 -20.67
N ASN A 506 40.45 24.53 -20.19
CA ASN A 506 40.36 25.00 -18.80
C ASN A 506 39.10 24.46 -18.06
N LEU A 507 38.77 23.17 -18.20
CA LEU A 507 37.65 22.55 -17.46
C LEU A 507 37.87 22.55 -15.93
N GLN A 508 39.11 22.56 -15.46
CA GLN A 508 39.46 22.61 -14.04
C GLN A 508 39.01 23.88 -13.31
N SER A 509 38.79 24.98 -14.05
CA SER A 509 38.32 26.25 -13.50
C SER A 509 36.83 26.48 -13.71
N VAL A 510 36.10 25.53 -14.30
CA VAL A 510 34.65 25.62 -14.48
C VAL A 510 33.97 25.29 -13.16
N PRO A 511 33.14 26.19 -12.59
CA PRO A 511 32.46 25.91 -11.33
C PRO A 511 31.30 24.93 -11.54
N TRP A 512 31.13 24.00 -10.61
CA TRP A 512 29.94 23.17 -10.50
C TRP A 512 28.70 24.04 -10.29
N GLN A 513 27.65 23.80 -11.06
CA GLN A 513 26.39 24.52 -10.98
C GLN A 513 25.21 23.55 -10.96
N PRO A 514 24.12 23.86 -10.25
CA PRO A 514 22.93 23.02 -10.28
C PRO A 514 22.26 23.07 -11.66
N VAL A 515 21.84 21.89 -12.16
CA VAL A 515 21.08 21.72 -13.41
C VAL A 515 20.01 20.66 -13.17
N ALA A 516 18.74 20.98 -13.48
CA ALA A 516 17.59 20.14 -13.14
C ALA A 516 17.60 19.77 -11.64
N HIS A 517 17.49 18.48 -11.30
CA HIS A 517 17.54 17.96 -9.93
C HIS A 517 18.95 17.60 -9.47
N PHE A 518 19.97 17.82 -10.32
CA PHE A 518 21.36 17.55 -9.96
C PHE A 518 21.98 18.81 -9.35
N PRO A 519 22.47 18.72 -8.10
CA PRO A 519 23.06 19.88 -7.42
C PRO A 519 24.39 20.32 -8.06
N ARG A 520 25.04 19.43 -8.82
CA ARG A 520 26.40 19.59 -9.30
C ARG A 520 26.51 19.10 -10.75
N ALA A 521 26.57 20.06 -11.67
CA ALA A 521 26.78 19.84 -13.10
C ALA A 521 27.81 20.83 -13.70
N LEU A 522 28.51 20.40 -14.75
CA LEU A 522 29.50 21.20 -15.50
C LEU A 522 29.10 21.26 -16.99
N ASP A 523 28.89 22.47 -17.51
CA ASP A 523 28.61 22.69 -18.93
C ASP A 523 29.90 22.55 -19.76
N PHE A 524 30.04 21.43 -20.46
CA PHE A 524 31.28 21.02 -21.13
C PHE A 524 31.66 21.95 -22.29
N PHE A 525 30.68 22.31 -23.11
CA PHE A 525 30.86 23.19 -24.27
C PHE A 525 30.59 24.66 -23.96
N ARG A 526 30.09 24.97 -22.75
CA ARG A 526 29.70 26.32 -22.31
C ARG A 526 28.60 26.93 -23.17
N ASP A 527 27.82 26.09 -23.84
CA ASP A 527 26.69 26.47 -24.70
C ASP A 527 25.38 25.78 -24.29
N GLY A 528 25.37 25.08 -23.16
CA GLY A 528 24.21 24.40 -22.58
C GLY A 528 23.77 23.15 -23.34
N SER A 529 24.65 22.61 -24.18
CA SER A 529 24.35 21.44 -25.01
C SER A 529 24.68 20.10 -24.33
N LEU A 530 25.68 20.08 -23.44
CA LEU A 530 26.14 18.88 -22.75
C LEU A 530 26.64 19.22 -21.35
N TYR A 531 26.10 18.53 -20.35
CA TYR A 531 26.49 18.64 -18.96
C TYR A 531 27.14 17.35 -18.47
N LEU A 532 28.28 17.48 -17.79
CA LEU A 532 28.81 16.43 -16.93
C LEU A 532 28.14 16.54 -15.57
N ILE A 533 27.50 15.48 -15.12
CA ILE A 533 26.73 15.39 -13.89
C ILE A 533 27.56 14.60 -12.88
N ASP A 534 27.72 15.15 -11.69
CA ASP A 534 28.35 14.42 -10.58
C ASP A 534 27.36 13.41 -9.97
N ALA A 535 27.80 12.17 -9.83
CA ALA A 535 26.98 11.01 -9.48
C ALA A 535 27.64 10.21 -8.33
N PRO A 536 27.58 10.68 -7.08
CA PRO A 536 28.24 10.01 -5.96
C PRO A 536 27.59 8.67 -5.60
N GLY A 537 28.34 7.78 -4.96
CA GLY A 537 27.85 6.52 -4.38
C GLY A 537 28.55 5.27 -4.91
N HIS A 538 28.77 5.19 -6.23
CA HIS A 538 29.42 4.03 -6.84
C HIS A 538 30.93 3.99 -6.54
N LEU A 539 31.72 4.84 -7.20
CA LEU A 539 33.15 5.00 -6.96
C LEU A 539 33.53 6.48 -6.95
N GLN A 540 34.69 6.79 -6.39
CA GLN A 540 35.22 8.15 -6.38
C GLN A 540 35.40 8.65 -7.83
N GLY A 541 34.96 9.88 -8.09
CA GLY A 541 35.03 10.48 -9.42
C GLY A 541 33.93 10.03 -10.39
N HIS A 542 32.87 9.40 -9.89
CA HIS A 542 31.76 8.94 -10.73
C HIS A 542 30.90 10.10 -11.28
N THR A 543 30.74 10.08 -12.62
CA THR A 543 30.06 11.11 -13.39
C THR A 543 29.19 10.51 -14.50
N ASN A 544 28.10 11.20 -14.81
CA ASN A 544 27.15 10.86 -15.86
C ASN A 544 27.01 12.03 -16.85
N ILE A 545 26.35 11.83 -17.99
CA ILE A 545 26.13 12.88 -18.99
C ILE A 545 24.64 13.20 -19.12
N LEU A 546 24.31 14.48 -19.16
CA LEU A 546 23.02 14.99 -19.64
C LEU A 546 23.24 15.79 -20.93
N ALA A 547 22.74 15.30 -22.06
CA ALA A 547 22.97 15.89 -23.37
C ALA A 547 21.67 16.27 -24.10
N ARG A 548 21.69 17.42 -24.78
CA ARG A 548 20.53 17.96 -25.50
C ARG A 548 20.45 17.41 -26.92
N MET A 549 19.37 16.71 -27.21
CA MET A 549 19.09 16.10 -28.53
C MET A 549 18.14 16.94 -29.39
N GLY A 550 17.37 17.83 -28.76
CA GLY A 550 16.41 18.70 -29.42
C GLY A 550 15.98 19.89 -28.57
N PRO A 551 15.00 20.68 -29.03
CA PRO A 551 14.46 21.80 -28.25
C PRO A 551 13.89 21.39 -26.88
N GLN A 552 13.24 20.21 -26.81
CA GLN A 552 12.66 19.63 -25.59
C GLN A 552 13.09 18.18 -25.34
N LYS A 553 14.04 17.66 -26.12
CA LYS A 553 14.51 16.27 -26.04
C LYS A 553 15.92 16.21 -25.49
N TRP A 554 16.13 15.34 -24.51
CA TRP A 554 17.40 15.12 -23.82
C TRP A 554 17.69 13.63 -23.69
N VAL A 555 18.96 13.32 -23.44
CA VAL A 555 19.40 11.97 -23.09
C VAL A 555 20.29 12.06 -21.86
N TYR A 556 20.05 11.17 -20.90
CA TYR A 556 20.89 10.98 -19.72
C TYR A 556 21.62 9.65 -19.84
N LEU A 557 22.95 9.69 -19.90
CA LEU A 557 23.81 8.54 -20.07
C LEU A 557 24.52 8.25 -18.76
N ALA A 558 24.39 7.03 -18.24
CA ALA A 558 25.00 6.66 -16.97
C ALA A 558 25.80 5.36 -17.05
N GLY A 559 27.08 5.44 -16.68
CA GLY A 559 27.89 4.25 -16.36
C GLY A 559 27.63 3.84 -14.92
N ASP A 560 27.51 2.54 -14.60
CA ASP A 560 27.42 1.97 -13.24
C ASP A 560 26.57 2.71 -12.17
N ALA A 561 25.55 3.48 -12.55
CA ALA A 561 24.55 3.98 -11.60
C ALA A 561 23.74 2.83 -10.98
N CYS A 562 23.46 1.81 -11.79
CA CYS A 562 23.04 0.49 -11.36
C CYS A 562 23.22 -0.53 -12.51
N HIS A 563 23.41 -1.81 -12.16
CA HIS A 563 23.66 -2.90 -13.12
C HIS A 563 22.38 -3.60 -13.62
N ASP A 564 21.23 -3.31 -13.00
CA ASP A 564 19.92 -3.83 -13.40
C ASP A 564 18.90 -2.69 -13.27
N ARG A 565 18.12 -2.47 -14.33
CA ARG A 565 17.14 -1.38 -14.41
C ARG A 565 16.11 -1.43 -13.28
N ARG A 566 15.82 -2.61 -12.74
CA ARG A 566 14.91 -2.80 -11.59
C ARG A 566 15.42 -2.13 -10.30
N ILE A 567 16.72 -1.89 -10.19
CA ILE A 567 17.31 -1.12 -9.09
C ILE A 567 16.95 0.37 -9.26
N LEU A 568 17.03 0.89 -10.49
CA LEU A 568 16.60 2.25 -10.79
C LEU A 568 15.07 2.42 -10.60
N THR A 569 14.24 1.42 -10.91
CA THR A 569 12.78 1.51 -10.72
C THR A 569 12.32 1.20 -9.28
N GLY A 570 13.18 0.58 -8.46
CA GLY A 570 12.86 0.18 -7.08
C GLY A 570 12.22 -1.20 -6.95
N GLU A 571 12.12 -1.96 -8.04
CA GLU A 571 11.68 -3.36 -8.08
C GLU A 571 12.72 -4.34 -7.50
N ALA A 572 13.99 -3.94 -7.45
CA ALA A 572 15.09 -4.70 -6.84
C ALA A 572 15.94 -3.79 -5.93
N GLY A 573 16.52 -4.38 -4.87
CA GLY A 573 17.45 -3.68 -3.99
C GLY A 573 18.91 -3.73 -4.49
N ILE A 574 19.77 -2.87 -3.94
CA ILE A 574 21.21 -2.89 -4.20
C ILE A 574 21.81 -4.19 -3.64
N ALA A 575 22.49 -4.96 -4.50
CA ALA A 575 23.05 -6.25 -4.14
C ALA A 575 24.25 -6.11 -3.18
N SER A 576 24.31 -7.00 -2.18
CA SER A 576 25.46 -7.18 -1.30
C SER A 576 25.84 -8.66 -1.18
N TRP A 577 27.11 -8.94 -0.89
CA TRP A 577 27.61 -10.31 -0.68
C TRP A 577 28.53 -10.34 0.53
N LYS A 578 28.90 -11.52 1.02
CA LYS A 578 29.93 -11.67 2.06
C LYS A 578 31.24 -12.14 1.44
N ASN A 579 32.37 -11.54 1.82
CA ASN A 579 33.69 -12.05 1.44
C ASN A 579 34.06 -13.29 2.28
N ASP A 580 35.23 -13.88 2.01
CA ASP A 580 35.75 -15.07 2.72
C ASP A 580 35.94 -14.85 4.23
N GLU A 581 36.00 -13.60 4.68
CA GLU A 581 36.13 -13.18 6.08
C GLU A 581 34.76 -12.87 6.73
N GLY A 582 33.66 -13.05 5.99
CA GLY A 582 32.29 -12.80 6.45
C GLY A 582 31.86 -11.32 6.46
N LYS A 583 32.70 -10.40 5.97
CA LYS A 583 32.39 -8.97 5.83
C LYS A 583 31.41 -8.77 4.68
N VAL A 584 30.34 -8.01 4.92
CA VAL A 584 29.40 -7.61 3.87
C VAL A 584 30.07 -6.60 2.94
N CYS A 585 30.04 -6.89 1.65
CA CYS A 585 30.63 -6.14 0.56
C CYS A 585 29.53 -5.70 -0.42
N CYS A 586 29.74 -4.56 -1.06
CA CYS A 586 28.92 -4.05 -2.16
C CYS A 586 29.86 -3.52 -3.25
N ILE A 587 29.36 -3.46 -4.49
CA ILE A 587 30.08 -2.82 -5.60
C ILE A 587 30.04 -1.29 -5.47
N HIS A 588 29.01 -0.75 -4.82
CA HIS A 588 28.91 0.66 -4.48
C HIS A 588 29.68 0.92 -3.19
N SER A 589 30.56 1.91 -3.22
CA SER A 589 31.36 2.33 -2.06
C SER A 589 30.51 2.98 -0.97
N ASP A 590 29.41 3.64 -1.35
CA ASP A 590 28.42 4.25 -0.44
C ASP A 590 27.00 3.98 -0.95
N ILE A 591 26.30 3.07 -0.26
CA ILE A 591 24.94 2.66 -0.63
C ILE A 591 23.94 3.82 -0.45
N GLU A 592 24.10 4.64 0.59
CA GLU A 592 23.16 5.72 0.89
C GLU A 592 23.26 6.84 -0.16
N GLU A 593 24.47 7.24 -0.53
CA GLU A 593 24.67 8.21 -1.61
C GLU A 593 24.25 7.64 -2.98
N THR A 594 24.43 6.33 -3.20
CA THR A 594 23.94 5.66 -4.42
C THR A 594 22.41 5.75 -4.51
N GLU A 595 21.69 5.49 -3.43
CA GLU A 595 20.23 5.60 -3.39
C GLU A 595 19.75 7.02 -3.71
N LYS A 596 20.41 8.05 -3.16
CA LYS A 596 20.11 9.46 -3.48
C LYS A 596 20.40 9.78 -4.95
N THR A 597 21.48 9.23 -5.51
CA THR A 597 21.80 9.41 -6.94
C THR A 597 20.76 8.74 -7.82
N LEU A 598 20.33 7.51 -7.51
CA LEU A 598 19.26 6.81 -8.22
C LEU A 598 17.92 7.54 -8.12
N GLU A 599 17.59 8.12 -6.96
CA GLU A 599 16.40 8.95 -6.79
C GLU A 599 16.41 10.15 -7.73
N ARG A 600 17.53 10.88 -7.83
CA ARG A 600 17.67 12.02 -8.75
C ARG A 600 17.51 11.60 -10.21
N ILE A 601 18.06 10.44 -10.59
CA ILE A 601 17.90 9.88 -11.94
C ILE A 601 16.44 9.53 -12.20
N ARG A 602 15.74 8.92 -11.23
CA ARG A 602 14.32 8.57 -11.33
C ARG A 602 13.44 9.82 -11.47
N VAL A 603 13.73 10.88 -10.72
CA VAL A 603 13.01 12.16 -10.86
C VAL A 603 13.22 12.74 -12.25
N LEU A 604 14.45 12.69 -12.78
CA LEU A 604 14.76 13.16 -14.12
C LEU A 604 14.03 12.37 -15.22
N GLU A 605 13.96 11.04 -15.09
CA GLU A 605 13.25 10.17 -16.03
C GLU A 605 11.75 10.46 -16.10
N ASN A 606 11.17 10.92 -15.00
CA ASN A 606 9.75 11.27 -14.89
C ASN A 606 9.46 12.77 -15.12
N ALA A 607 10.46 13.55 -15.56
CA ALA A 607 10.30 14.97 -15.84
C ALA A 607 9.40 15.20 -17.08
N PRO A 608 8.71 16.35 -17.17
CA PRO A 608 7.84 16.69 -18.30
C PRO A 608 8.60 16.96 -19.61
N GLU A 609 9.91 17.21 -19.57
CA GLU A 609 10.77 17.18 -20.76
C GLU A 609 11.02 15.73 -21.22
N GLU A 610 11.11 15.48 -22.55
CA GLU A 610 11.44 14.15 -23.06
C GLU A 610 12.91 13.79 -22.74
N VAL A 611 13.18 13.24 -21.55
CA VAL A 611 14.50 12.73 -21.15
C VAL A 611 14.56 11.21 -21.29
N GLU A 612 15.42 10.73 -22.19
CA GLU A 612 15.69 9.30 -22.34
C GLU A 612 16.87 8.90 -21.42
N VAL A 613 16.63 8.05 -20.41
CA VAL A 613 17.68 7.54 -19.52
C VAL A 613 18.23 6.21 -20.06
N ILE A 614 19.55 6.16 -20.28
CA ILE A 614 20.24 4.98 -20.81
C ILE A 614 21.37 4.60 -19.85
N LEU A 615 21.28 3.39 -19.28
CA LEU A 615 22.32 2.83 -18.43
C LEU A 615 23.28 1.98 -19.27
N ALA A 616 24.57 1.97 -18.92
CA ALA A 616 25.60 1.22 -19.64
C ALA A 616 25.34 -0.30 -19.68
N HIS A 617 24.61 -0.83 -18.69
CA HIS A 617 24.24 -2.24 -18.56
C HIS A 617 22.76 -2.52 -18.88
N ASP A 618 22.05 -1.61 -19.54
CA ASP A 618 20.61 -1.73 -19.83
C ASP A 618 20.33 -2.74 -20.96
N VAL A 619 20.08 -4.00 -20.59
CA VAL A 619 19.74 -5.08 -21.53
C VAL A 619 18.44 -4.80 -22.26
N ASP A 620 17.43 -4.28 -21.54
CA ASP A 620 16.09 -4.09 -22.11
C ASP A 620 16.10 -2.94 -23.13
N TRP A 621 16.81 -1.84 -22.83
CA TRP A 621 17.03 -0.77 -23.81
C TRP A 621 17.83 -1.27 -25.01
N MET A 622 18.87 -2.09 -24.77
CA MET A 622 19.67 -2.67 -25.85
C MET A 622 18.84 -3.63 -26.72
N ASP A 623 17.92 -4.41 -26.18
CA ASP A 623 17.15 -5.39 -26.96
C ASP A 623 15.92 -4.78 -27.66
N ASP A 624 15.48 -3.59 -27.26
CA ASP A 624 14.36 -2.90 -27.91
C ASP A 624 14.63 -2.59 -29.40
N LYS A 625 13.70 -3.02 -30.25
CA LYS A 625 13.76 -2.82 -31.70
C LYS A 625 13.69 -1.35 -32.11
N ARG A 626 13.01 -0.50 -31.33
CA ARG A 626 12.91 0.95 -31.59
C ARG A 626 14.27 1.64 -31.51
N ASN A 627 15.13 1.15 -30.62
CA ASN A 627 16.46 1.69 -30.40
C ASN A 627 17.45 1.27 -31.49
N GLN A 628 17.03 0.42 -32.44
CA GLN A 628 17.83 0.09 -33.62
C GLN A 628 18.16 1.31 -34.49
N VAL A 629 17.41 2.42 -34.40
CA VAL A 629 17.72 3.67 -35.13
C VAL A 629 18.99 4.35 -34.59
N TYR A 630 19.27 4.19 -33.30
CA TYR A 630 20.52 4.64 -32.67
C TYR A 630 21.68 3.66 -32.91
N LYS A 631 21.37 2.46 -33.40
CA LYS A 631 22.34 1.44 -33.80
C LYS A 631 22.71 1.63 -35.26
N ILE A 632 23.97 1.93 -35.53
CA ILE A 632 24.50 1.65 -36.88
C ILE A 632 24.50 0.12 -37.00
N ARG A 633 23.97 -0.43 -38.10
CA ARG A 633 24.00 -1.89 -38.33
C ARG A 633 25.45 -2.35 -38.10
N VAL A 634 25.62 -3.29 -37.17
CA VAL A 634 26.87 -3.82 -36.57
C VAL A 634 27.24 -3.24 -35.19
N ILE A 635 26.52 -3.74 -34.16
CA ILE A 635 26.86 -4.07 -32.75
C ILE A 635 27.66 -3.05 -31.87
N ASP A 636 27.11 -2.77 -30.67
CA ASP A 636 27.67 -2.11 -29.45
C ASP A 636 28.04 -0.61 -29.45
N PHE A 637 27.39 0.22 -30.28
CA PHE A 637 27.70 1.66 -30.33
C PHE A 637 26.46 2.53 -30.47
N VAL A 638 26.27 3.48 -29.53
CA VAL A 638 25.13 4.40 -29.53
C VAL A 638 25.57 5.77 -30.01
N LYS A 639 25.02 6.23 -31.14
CA LYS A 639 25.31 7.55 -31.72
C LYS A 639 24.32 8.61 -31.23
N VAL A 640 24.85 9.65 -30.59
CA VAL A 640 24.11 10.78 -30.02
C VAL A 640 24.51 12.06 -30.76
N THR A 641 23.58 12.74 -31.45
CA THR A 641 23.86 13.99 -32.16
C THR A 641 23.28 15.17 -31.37
N VAL A 642 24.15 16.04 -30.90
CA VAL A 642 23.80 17.15 -29.99
C VAL A 642 23.46 18.42 -30.79
N MET A 643 22.48 19.20 -30.32
CA MET A 643 22.12 20.49 -30.94
C MET A 643 22.73 21.68 -30.18
N LYS A 644 23.34 22.62 -30.93
CA LYS A 644 23.78 23.92 -30.39
C LYS A 644 22.58 24.77 -29.97
N ALA A 645 22.73 25.54 -28.89
CA ALA A 645 21.84 26.66 -28.60
C ALA A 645 22.06 27.80 -29.61
N ASN A 646 21.01 28.40 -30.17
CA ASN A 646 21.15 29.49 -31.15
C ASN A 646 21.83 30.73 -30.53
N SER A 647 22.52 31.56 -31.31
CA SER A 647 23.25 32.74 -30.81
C SER A 647 22.36 33.84 -30.20
N SER A 648 21.06 33.83 -30.46
CA SER A 648 20.04 34.63 -29.74
C SER A 648 19.59 34.00 -28.41
N GLN A 649 19.93 32.74 -28.16
CA GLN A 649 19.74 31.97 -26.93
C GLN A 649 21.05 31.85 -26.11
N ALA A 650 22.22 32.14 -26.70
CA ALA A 650 23.51 32.11 -26.01
C ALA A 650 23.65 33.18 -24.89
N ALA A 651 22.79 34.20 -24.87
CA ALA A 651 22.72 35.20 -23.80
C ALA A 651 21.83 34.79 -22.60
N SER A 652 21.08 33.69 -22.70
CA SER A 652 20.43 33.08 -21.53
C SER A 652 21.36 32.02 -20.97
N ARG A 653 21.86 32.22 -19.73
CA ARG A 653 22.13 31.08 -18.82
C ARG A 653 20.90 30.15 -18.87
N PRO A 654 20.96 28.84 -18.52
CA PRO A 654 19.75 28.13 -18.13
C PRO A 654 19.15 28.88 -16.93
N LYS A 655 18.29 29.81 -17.27
CA LYS A 655 17.28 30.45 -16.46
C LYS A 655 16.04 30.15 -17.29
N LEU A 656 15.12 29.43 -16.66
CA LEU A 656 13.71 29.42 -17.06
C LEU A 656 13.33 30.80 -17.65
N PRO A 657 12.53 30.88 -18.72
CA PRO A 657 12.25 32.13 -19.43
C PRO A 657 11.81 33.27 -18.49
N SER A 658 12.77 34.08 -18.04
CA SER A 658 12.54 35.27 -17.21
C SER A 658 12.47 36.56 -18.04
N ARG A 659 12.58 36.47 -19.37
CA ARG A 659 12.34 37.62 -20.27
C ARG A 659 10.89 37.81 -20.70
N PHE A 660 10.01 36.84 -20.42
CA PHE A 660 8.58 37.05 -20.60
C PHE A 660 8.01 37.89 -19.44
N ALA A 661 8.47 37.67 -18.21
CA ALA A 661 8.02 38.40 -17.02
C ALA A 661 8.44 39.88 -17.00
N GLU A 662 9.57 40.27 -17.60
CA GLU A 662 10.01 41.68 -17.64
C GLU A 662 9.39 42.47 -18.81
N GLU A 663 9.19 41.83 -19.98
CA GLU A 663 8.36 42.40 -21.05
C GLU A 663 6.88 42.45 -20.67
N LEU A 664 6.37 41.46 -19.92
CA LEU A 664 5.04 41.49 -19.32
C LEU A 664 4.95 42.54 -18.22
N ARG A 665 5.94 42.72 -17.33
CA ARG A 665 5.95 43.82 -16.36
C ARG A 665 5.94 45.19 -17.04
N LYS A 666 6.63 45.36 -18.18
CA LYS A 666 6.56 46.60 -18.97
C LYS A 666 5.22 46.78 -19.72
N LYS A 667 4.60 45.70 -20.21
CA LYS A 667 3.22 45.72 -20.77
C LYS A 667 2.15 45.97 -19.70
N TYR A 668 2.31 45.38 -18.51
CA TYR A 668 1.45 45.56 -17.34
C TYR A 668 1.59 46.96 -16.73
N ALA A 669 2.80 47.52 -16.64
CA ALA A 669 3.03 48.89 -16.18
C ALA A 669 2.45 49.95 -17.14
N LYS A 670 2.48 49.70 -18.45
CA LYS A 670 1.82 50.55 -19.45
C LYS A 670 0.28 50.45 -19.42
N GLN A 671 -0.27 49.31 -19.03
CA GLN A 671 -1.71 49.15 -18.80
C GLN A 671 -2.18 49.76 -17.47
N GLN A 672 -1.31 49.87 -16.46
CA GLN A 672 -1.63 50.51 -15.17
C GLN A 672 -1.66 52.05 -15.21
N GLN A 673 -1.19 52.71 -16.28
CA GLN A 673 -1.22 54.18 -16.38
C GLN A 673 -2.45 54.76 -17.13
N ARG A 674 -3.41 53.94 -17.56
CA ARG A 674 -4.70 54.43 -18.07
C ARG A 674 -5.81 54.17 -17.05
N LYS A 675 -5.92 55.06 -16.06
CA LYS A 675 -7.16 55.29 -15.30
C LYS A 675 -8.29 55.57 -16.29
N ILE A 676 -9.43 54.85 -16.26
CA ILE A 676 -10.80 55.24 -15.81
C ILE A 676 -11.67 53.92 -15.70
N PRO A 677 -12.85 53.86 -15.04
CA PRO A 677 -13.03 53.48 -13.63
C PRO A 677 -13.96 52.26 -13.37
N THR A 678 -13.78 51.64 -12.21
CA THR A 678 -14.76 50.91 -11.34
C THR A 678 -15.72 49.87 -11.94
N GLY A 679 -15.56 48.61 -11.50
CA GLY A 679 -16.64 47.61 -11.49
C GLY A 679 -16.16 46.16 -11.40
N SER A 680 -15.97 45.66 -10.18
CA SER A 680 -15.91 44.23 -9.79
C SER A 680 -14.91 43.29 -10.50
N LEU A 681 -13.72 43.12 -9.91
CA LEU A 681 -13.04 41.83 -9.89
C LEU A 681 -12.49 41.61 -8.47
N PRO A 682 -12.98 40.60 -7.72
CA PRO A 682 -12.39 40.20 -6.44
C PRO A 682 -11.00 39.60 -6.64
N THR A 683 -10.20 39.83 -5.61
CA THR A 683 -8.78 39.56 -5.40
C THR A 683 -8.41 38.07 -5.43
N ALA A 684 -7.13 37.81 -5.69
CA ALA A 684 -6.45 36.51 -5.73
C ALA A 684 -6.71 35.56 -4.54
N THR A 685 -6.84 34.24 -4.79
CA THR A 685 -6.86 33.23 -3.72
C THR A 685 -6.40 31.80 -4.08
N LEU A 686 -6.31 31.38 -5.34
CA LEU A 686 -5.92 30.00 -5.69
C LEU A 686 -4.56 29.96 -6.39
N ASP A 687 -3.59 29.32 -5.74
CA ASP A 687 -2.23 29.09 -6.26
C ASP A 687 -2.22 27.91 -7.24
N ILE A 688 -3.02 28.02 -8.31
CA ILE A 688 -3.11 27.00 -9.37
C ILE A 688 -2.25 27.47 -10.55
N PRO A 689 -1.30 26.65 -11.05
CA PRO A 689 -0.53 26.99 -12.25
C PRO A 689 -1.46 27.31 -13.44
N LEU A 690 -1.19 28.40 -14.15
CA LEU A 690 -2.10 28.92 -15.18
C LEU A 690 -2.27 27.97 -16.36
N ASP A 691 -1.19 27.30 -16.79
CA ASP A 691 -1.19 26.26 -17.82
C ASP A 691 -2.01 25.04 -17.39
N PHE A 692 -1.85 24.61 -16.14
CA PHE A 692 -2.65 23.55 -15.53
C PHE A 692 -4.15 23.91 -15.52
N TYR A 693 -4.50 25.12 -15.07
CA TYR A 693 -5.87 25.64 -15.09
C TYR A 693 -6.45 25.73 -16.51
N VAL A 694 -5.69 26.28 -17.47
CA VAL A 694 -6.13 26.43 -18.85
C VAL A 694 -6.40 25.07 -19.49
N SER A 695 -5.51 24.09 -19.28
CA SER A 695 -5.69 22.74 -19.84
C SER A 695 -6.98 22.07 -19.33
N PHE A 696 -7.32 22.25 -18.04
CA PHE A 696 -8.57 21.77 -17.48
C PHE A 696 -9.78 22.48 -18.10
N VAL A 697 -9.75 23.81 -18.16
CA VAL A 697 -10.86 24.61 -18.70
C VAL A 697 -11.11 24.31 -20.18
N GLU A 698 -10.06 24.15 -20.98
CA GLU A 698 -10.17 23.77 -22.39
C GLU A 698 -10.81 22.38 -22.54
N HIS A 699 -10.34 21.41 -21.75
CA HIS A 699 -10.92 20.06 -21.76
C HIS A 699 -12.38 20.07 -21.31
N LEU A 700 -12.70 20.77 -20.22
CA LEU A 700 -14.06 20.91 -19.70
C LEU A 700 -15.00 21.62 -20.70
N LYS A 701 -14.51 22.64 -21.41
CA LYS A 701 -15.27 23.32 -22.48
C LYS A 701 -15.60 22.34 -23.61
N SER A 702 -14.62 21.53 -24.03
CA SER A 702 -14.79 20.52 -25.09
C SER A 702 -15.59 19.29 -24.69
N SER A 703 -15.65 18.98 -23.39
CA SER A 703 -16.34 17.79 -22.86
C SER A 703 -17.85 17.92 -23.01
N THR A 704 -18.49 16.87 -23.51
CA THR A 704 -19.94 16.76 -23.69
C THR A 704 -20.57 15.87 -22.63
N ARG A 705 -20.02 14.67 -22.44
CA ARG A 705 -20.49 13.67 -21.47
C ARG A 705 -19.59 13.69 -20.24
N ILE A 706 -20.10 14.25 -19.15
CA ILE A 706 -19.33 14.49 -17.93
C ILE A 706 -19.94 13.68 -16.78
N LEU A 707 -19.16 12.81 -16.18
CA LEU A 707 -19.55 12.09 -14.97
C LEU A 707 -18.92 12.78 -13.76
N ALA A 708 -19.63 12.83 -12.63
CA ALA A 708 -19.07 13.29 -11.37
C ALA A 708 -19.37 12.31 -10.24
N LEU A 709 -18.44 12.16 -9.30
CA LEU A 709 -18.63 11.43 -8.05
C LEU A 709 -18.47 12.38 -6.87
N PHE A 710 -19.56 12.62 -6.15
CA PHE A 710 -19.57 13.49 -4.98
C PHE A 710 -19.47 12.66 -3.69
N GLY A 711 -18.52 13.01 -2.83
CA GLY A 711 -18.39 12.49 -1.48
C GLY A 711 -18.52 13.55 -0.40
N ALA A 712 -18.31 13.11 0.84
CA ALA A 712 -18.62 13.91 2.03
C ALA A 712 -17.83 15.22 2.12
N GLY A 713 -16.64 15.30 1.51
CA GLY A 713 -15.84 16.52 1.43
C GLY A 713 -16.54 17.67 0.70
N LEU A 714 -17.48 17.38 -0.22
CA LEU A 714 -18.31 18.41 -0.85
C LEU A 714 -19.22 19.11 0.18
N SER A 715 -19.79 18.34 1.10
CA SER A 715 -20.71 18.83 2.14
C SER A 715 -20.00 19.34 3.39
N ALA A 716 -18.74 18.97 3.61
CA ALA A 716 -17.95 19.36 4.78
C ALA A 716 -17.88 20.89 4.97
N ALA A 717 -17.66 21.64 3.89
CA ALA A 717 -17.64 23.11 3.91
C ALA A 717 -19.01 23.75 4.23
N SER A 718 -20.08 22.96 4.25
CA SER A 718 -21.41 23.38 4.70
C SER A 718 -21.66 23.06 6.18
N GLY A 719 -20.63 22.61 6.91
CA GLY A 719 -20.72 22.22 8.32
C GLY A 719 -21.25 20.80 8.57
N VAL A 720 -21.36 19.96 7.52
CA VAL A 720 -21.82 18.57 7.66
C VAL A 720 -20.62 17.66 7.97
N PRO A 721 -20.64 16.90 9.09
CA PRO A 721 -19.53 16.04 9.47
C PRO A 721 -19.29 14.89 8.45
N THR A 722 -18.03 14.69 8.06
CA THR A 722 -17.61 13.61 7.12
C THR A 722 -17.57 12.24 7.79
N PHE A 723 -17.87 11.16 7.08
CA PHE A 723 -17.82 9.78 7.63
C PHE A 723 -16.43 9.22 7.97
N ARG A 724 -15.34 9.75 7.41
CA ARG A 724 -13.97 9.22 7.58
C ARG A 724 -12.91 10.32 7.79
N GLY A 725 -13.30 11.41 8.46
CA GLY A 725 -12.47 12.58 8.75
C GLY A 725 -12.82 13.19 10.11
N ALA A 726 -12.85 14.51 10.26
CA ALA A 726 -13.18 15.20 11.52
C ALA A 726 -14.56 14.81 12.13
N GLY A 727 -15.44 14.15 11.37
CA GLY A 727 -16.73 13.59 11.82
C GLY A 727 -16.85 12.06 11.76
N GLY A 728 -15.72 11.35 11.60
CA GLY A 728 -15.70 9.89 11.44
C GLY A 728 -16.08 9.13 12.70
N PHE A 729 -16.03 9.79 13.86
CA PHE A 729 -16.57 9.32 15.11
C PHE A 729 -17.83 10.12 15.46
N TRP A 730 -18.82 9.42 16.04
CA TRP A 730 -19.89 10.05 16.78
C TRP A 730 -19.80 9.55 18.21
N ARG A 731 -19.55 10.47 19.15
CA ARG A 731 -19.09 10.14 20.50
C ARG A 731 -17.77 9.34 20.42
N GLU A 732 -17.71 8.16 21.05
CA GLU A 732 -16.55 7.25 21.01
C GLU A 732 -16.67 6.16 19.92
N HIS A 733 -17.73 6.18 19.12
CA HIS A 733 -18.01 5.12 18.16
C HIS A 733 -17.68 5.54 16.73
N ASP A 734 -17.06 4.65 15.96
CA ASP A 734 -16.89 4.83 14.52
C ASP A 734 -18.26 4.89 13.85
N ALA A 735 -18.52 5.95 13.09
CA ALA A 735 -19.79 6.17 12.40
C ALA A 735 -20.15 5.04 11.42
N THR A 736 -19.18 4.31 10.91
CA THR A 736 -19.38 3.15 10.02
C THR A 736 -19.89 1.92 10.78
N GLU A 737 -19.56 1.78 12.07
CA GLU A 737 -20.09 0.72 12.94
C GLU A 737 -21.52 1.00 13.40
N LEU A 738 -21.95 2.27 13.37
CA LEU A 738 -23.32 2.67 13.72
C LEU A 738 -24.28 2.61 12.54
N ALA A 739 -23.76 2.72 11.33
CA ALA A 739 -24.53 2.71 10.09
C ALA A 739 -24.67 1.30 9.50
N THR A 740 -25.05 0.30 10.31
CA THR A 740 -25.28 -1.09 9.89
C THR A 740 -26.67 -1.62 10.33
N PRO A 741 -27.24 -2.62 9.63
CA PRO A 741 -28.46 -3.28 10.10
C PRO A 741 -28.33 -3.87 11.51
N GLU A 742 -27.16 -4.42 11.84
CA GLU A 742 -26.88 -5.05 13.13
C GLU A 742 -26.85 -4.02 14.26
N ALA A 743 -26.25 -2.84 14.03
CA ALA A 743 -26.26 -1.76 15.01
C ALA A 743 -27.69 -1.27 15.30
N PHE A 744 -28.51 -1.09 14.27
CA PHE A 744 -29.91 -0.72 14.45
C PHE A 744 -30.72 -1.81 15.16
N ASN A 745 -30.54 -3.08 14.80
CA ASN A 745 -31.26 -4.19 15.44
C ASN A 745 -30.83 -4.41 16.89
N ARG A 746 -29.55 -4.15 17.22
CA ARG A 746 -29.02 -4.27 18.58
C ARG A 746 -29.56 -3.18 19.50
N ASP A 747 -29.56 -1.93 19.04
CA ASP A 747 -30.05 -0.80 19.81
C ASP A 747 -30.68 0.27 18.88
N PRO A 748 -31.98 0.13 18.57
CA PRO A 748 -32.67 1.07 17.67
C PRO A 748 -32.72 2.49 18.22
N SER A 749 -32.74 2.65 19.54
CA SER A 749 -32.78 3.95 20.22
C SER A 749 -31.46 4.70 20.04
N PHE A 750 -30.35 4.00 20.23
CA PHE A 750 -29.02 4.54 20.02
C PHE A 750 -28.77 4.89 18.54
N ALA A 751 -29.12 3.99 17.62
CA ALA A 751 -29.00 4.24 16.18
C ALA A 751 -29.84 5.44 15.74
N TRP A 752 -31.07 5.57 16.24
CA TRP A 752 -31.90 6.73 15.93
C TRP A 752 -31.37 8.04 16.51
N GLN A 753 -30.76 8.05 17.70
CA GLN A 753 -30.11 9.26 18.23
C GLN A 753 -28.94 9.71 17.34
N PHE A 754 -28.14 8.78 16.84
CA PHE A 754 -27.09 9.05 15.84
C PHE A 754 -27.67 9.65 14.55
N TYR A 755 -28.71 9.04 13.98
CA TYR A 755 -29.32 9.54 12.75
C TYR A 755 -30.08 10.85 12.92
N ASN A 756 -30.76 11.04 14.04
CA ASN A 756 -31.48 12.27 14.36
C ASN A 756 -30.51 13.45 14.49
N HIS A 757 -29.37 13.26 15.16
CA HIS A 757 -28.31 14.26 15.21
C HIS A 757 -27.83 14.66 13.80
N ARG A 758 -27.56 13.68 12.94
CA ARG A 758 -27.16 13.94 11.55
C ARG A 758 -28.25 14.65 10.74
N ARG A 759 -29.52 14.27 10.91
CA ARG A 759 -30.67 14.95 10.27
C ARG A 759 -30.75 16.41 10.70
N HIS A 760 -30.65 16.69 12.00
CA HIS A 760 -30.69 18.04 12.56
C HIS A 760 -29.57 18.93 12.01
N LEU A 761 -28.33 18.43 12.00
CA LEU A 761 -27.19 19.14 11.41
C LEU A 761 -27.37 19.38 9.91
N ALA A 762 -27.82 18.38 9.16
CA ALA A 762 -28.04 18.49 7.71
C ALA A 762 -29.15 19.49 7.35
N LEU A 763 -30.22 19.58 8.15
CA LEU A 763 -31.29 20.58 7.97
C LEU A 763 -30.78 22.00 8.19
N LYS A 764 -29.99 22.21 9.24
CA LYS A 764 -29.37 23.50 9.56
C LYS A 764 -28.32 23.93 8.52
N ALA A 765 -27.60 22.97 7.93
CA ALA A 765 -26.63 23.24 6.88
C ALA A 765 -27.29 23.90 5.66
N LYS A 766 -26.58 24.85 5.04
CA LYS A 766 -26.96 25.49 3.76
C LYS A 766 -26.01 25.02 2.66
N PRO A 767 -26.48 24.82 1.42
CA PRO A 767 -25.58 24.44 0.33
C PRO A 767 -24.49 25.49 0.11
N ASN A 768 -23.22 25.07 0.06
CA ASN A 768 -22.10 25.95 -0.25
C ASN A 768 -22.01 26.31 -1.76
N ARG A 769 -21.05 27.18 -2.11
CA ARG A 769 -20.85 27.66 -3.48
C ARG A 769 -20.56 26.53 -4.48
N ALA A 770 -19.94 25.42 -4.08
CA ALA A 770 -19.67 24.30 -4.97
C ALA A 770 -20.95 23.54 -5.38
N HIS A 771 -21.90 23.37 -4.46
CA HIS A 771 -23.21 22.79 -4.80
C HIS A 771 -23.92 23.63 -5.86
N VAL A 772 -23.93 24.96 -5.68
CA VAL A 772 -24.52 25.89 -6.65
C VAL A 772 -23.77 25.85 -7.98
N ALA A 773 -22.44 25.74 -7.94
CA ALA A 773 -21.61 25.65 -9.14
C ALA A 773 -21.92 24.38 -9.96
N PHE A 774 -22.08 23.22 -9.32
CA PHE A 774 -22.46 21.99 -10.01
C PHE A 774 -23.89 21.99 -10.54
N ALA A 775 -24.84 22.58 -9.82
CA ALA A 775 -26.20 22.78 -10.33
C ALA A 775 -26.18 23.60 -11.63
N LYS A 776 -25.45 24.71 -11.66
CA LYS A 776 -25.27 25.52 -12.88
C LYS A 776 -24.50 24.77 -13.97
N LEU A 777 -23.55 23.91 -13.62
CA LEU A 777 -22.82 23.11 -14.61
C LEU A 777 -23.76 22.12 -15.29
N ALA A 778 -24.62 21.45 -14.52
CA ALA A 778 -25.66 20.56 -15.05
C ALA A 778 -26.62 21.30 -16.01
N ASP A 779 -27.04 22.52 -15.67
CA ASP A 779 -27.85 23.36 -16.57
C ASP A 779 -27.14 23.69 -17.90
N LYS A 780 -25.81 23.82 -17.88
CA LYS A 780 -24.99 24.15 -19.06
C LYS A 780 -24.54 22.93 -19.87
N LYS A 781 -24.53 21.75 -19.28
CA LYS A 781 -24.03 20.50 -19.86
C LYS A 781 -25.13 19.43 -19.72
N PRO A 782 -26.06 19.30 -20.69
CA PRO A 782 -27.20 18.39 -20.57
C PRO A 782 -26.84 16.92 -20.34
N GLU A 783 -25.70 16.46 -20.88
CA GLU A 783 -25.14 15.13 -20.62
C GLU A 783 -24.16 15.11 -19.43
N PHE A 784 -24.46 15.86 -18.37
CA PHE A 784 -23.78 15.77 -17.09
C PHE A 784 -24.52 14.80 -16.16
N LEU A 785 -23.83 13.89 -15.47
CA LEU A 785 -24.43 13.08 -14.40
C LEU A 785 -23.54 13.10 -13.15
N ALA A 786 -24.11 13.50 -12.02
CA ALA A 786 -23.47 13.37 -10.72
C ALA A 786 -23.98 12.12 -9.99
N ILE A 787 -23.07 11.25 -9.54
CA ILE A 787 -23.33 10.19 -8.58
C ILE A 787 -22.98 10.75 -7.21
N THR A 788 -23.97 10.95 -6.35
CA THR A 788 -23.73 11.46 -5.00
C THR A 788 -23.79 10.35 -3.96
N GLN A 789 -22.70 10.22 -3.20
CA GLN A 789 -22.62 9.37 -2.01
C GLN A 789 -23.20 10.09 -0.77
N ASN A 790 -23.46 11.40 -0.87
CA ASN A 790 -23.95 12.21 0.22
C ASN A 790 -25.46 12.01 0.41
N ILE A 791 -25.85 11.89 1.68
CA ILE A 791 -27.22 11.60 2.13
C ILE A 791 -27.92 12.84 2.73
N ASP A 792 -27.28 14.01 2.65
CA ASP A 792 -27.70 15.29 3.28
C ASP A 792 -28.61 16.17 2.40
N MET A 793 -28.86 15.76 1.16
CA MET A 793 -29.65 16.50 0.16
C MET A 793 -29.22 17.95 -0.15
N LEU A 794 -27.99 18.37 0.17
CA LEU A 794 -27.52 19.73 -0.09
C LEU A 794 -27.41 20.04 -1.59
N SER A 795 -27.05 19.06 -2.43
CA SER A 795 -27.03 19.23 -3.89
C SER A 795 -28.43 19.49 -4.45
N GLN A 796 -29.42 18.74 -3.98
CA GLN A 796 -30.82 18.91 -4.37
C GLN A 796 -31.36 20.26 -3.89
N ARG A 797 -31.03 20.67 -2.65
CA ARG A 797 -31.39 22.00 -2.11
C ARG A 797 -30.69 23.16 -2.83
N ALA A 798 -29.54 22.92 -3.46
CA ALA A 798 -28.90 23.86 -4.38
C ALA A 798 -29.56 23.92 -5.77
N LYS A 799 -30.68 23.21 -5.95
CA LYS A 799 -31.42 23.07 -7.22
C LYS A 799 -30.64 22.35 -8.31
N HIS A 800 -29.81 21.37 -7.93
CA HIS A 800 -29.22 20.45 -8.92
C HIS A 800 -30.33 19.66 -9.64
N PRO A 801 -30.40 19.68 -10.98
CA PRO A 801 -31.48 19.00 -11.72
C PRO A 801 -31.56 17.50 -11.39
N ALA A 802 -32.76 17.00 -11.10
CA ALA A 802 -32.97 15.63 -10.62
C ALA A 802 -32.54 14.57 -11.66
N GLU A 803 -32.72 14.88 -12.93
CA GLU A 803 -32.30 14.07 -14.07
C GLU A 803 -30.77 13.98 -14.23
N ASN A 804 -30.01 14.91 -13.64
CA ASN A 804 -28.55 14.99 -13.70
C ASN A 804 -27.85 14.62 -12.37
N ILE A 805 -28.58 14.06 -11.40
CA ILE A 805 -27.99 13.55 -10.15
C ILE A 805 -28.61 12.21 -9.73
N GLN A 806 -27.78 11.28 -9.26
CA GLN A 806 -28.18 9.99 -8.70
C GLN A 806 -27.65 9.86 -7.27
N PRO A 807 -28.52 9.94 -6.25
CA PRO A 807 -28.19 9.53 -4.89
C PRO A 807 -28.01 8.02 -4.85
N ILE A 808 -26.78 7.55 -4.62
CA ILE A 808 -26.47 6.11 -4.61
C ILE A 808 -26.65 5.52 -3.20
N HIS A 809 -26.54 6.32 -2.15
CA HIS A 809 -26.68 5.89 -0.75
C HIS A 809 -28.02 6.30 -0.12
N GLY A 810 -28.99 6.77 -0.90
CA GLY A 810 -30.29 7.23 -0.39
C GLY A 810 -30.23 8.61 0.27
N SER A 811 -31.13 8.86 1.23
CA SER A 811 -31.32 10.16 1.87
C SER A 811 -31.58 10.02 3.38
N LEU A 812 -31.05 10.94 4.18
CA LEU A 812 -31.39 11.07 5.60
C LEU A 812 -32.85 11.48 5.80
N PHE A 813 -33.45 12.13 4.80
CA PHE A 813 -34.81 12.68 4.86
C PHE A 813 -35.87 11.73 4.34
N ASP A 814 -35.46 10.69 3.64
CA ASP A 814 -36.36 9.59 3.30
C ASP A 814 -36.41 8.62 4.48
N ILE A 815 -37.59 8.14 4.83
CA ILE A 815 -37.82 7.26 5.97
C ILE A 815 -38.60 6.04 5.48
N LYS A 816 -38.09 4.82 5.73
CA LYS A 816 -38.71 3.56 5.28
C LYS A 816 -39.03 2.64 6.44
N CYS A 817 -40.00 1.75 6.22
CA CYS A 817 -40.31 0.68 7.17
C CYS A 817 -39.16 -0.34 7.26
N THR A 818 -38.89 -0.85 8.46
CA THR A 818 -37.93 -1.94 8.66
C THR A 818 -38.51 -3.32 8.31
N ASN A 819 -39.83 -3.45 8.21
CA ASN A 819 -40.47 -4.69 7.79
C ASN A 819 -40.30 -4.87 6.27
N PRO A 820 -39.60 -5.91 5.79
CA PRO A 820 -39.34 -6.12 4.37
C PRO A 820 -40.61 -6.41 3.55
N LEU A 821 -41.71 -6.81 4.20
CA LEU A 821 -43.01 -7.03 3.55
C LEU A 821 -43.86 -5.76 3.46
N CYS A 822 -43.41 -4.65 4.06
CA CYS A 822 -44.10 -3.37 4.06
C CYS A 822 -43.43 -2.41 3.08
N THR A 823 -44.23 -1.76 2.23
CA THR A 823 -43.73 -0.82 1.21
C THR A 823 -43.81 0.63 1.64
N HIS A 824 -44.13 0.91 2.91
CA HIS A 824 -44.21 2.27 3.44
C HIS A 824 -42.87 2.99 3.37
N VAL A 825 -42.87 4.11 2.66
CA VAL A 825 -41.75 5.06 2.57
C VAL A 825 -42.32 6.48 2.62
N GLU A 826 -41.71 7.32 3.43
CA GLU A 826 -41.89 8.76 3.44
C GLU A 826 -40.71 9.38 2.71
N ILE A 827 -40.99 10.19 1.70
CA ILE A 827 -39.98 10.87 0.88
C ILE A 827 -39.90 12.31 1.33
N GLU A 828 -38.68 12.85 1.42
CA GLU A 828 -38.44 14.25 1.80
C GLU A 828 -39.11 14.64 3.14
N ASN A 829 -39.08 13.73 4.12
CA ASN A 829 -39.53 14.02 5.48
C ASN A 829 -38.47 14.89 6.20
N PHE A 830 -38.72 16.20 6.16
CA PHE A 830 -37.94 17.23 6.84
C PHE A 830 -38.43 17.56 8.27
N ILE A 831 -39.31 16.73 8.85
CA ILE A 831 -39.76 16.92 10.24
C ILE A 831 -38.57 16.72 11.18
N ASP A 832 -38.35 17.71 12.04
CA ASP A 832 -37.30 17.75 13.05
C ASP A 832 -37.79 18.51 14.30
N PRO A 833 -37.84 17.88 15.48
CA PRO A 833 -37.48 16.48 15.74
C PRO A 833 -38.54 15.51 15.18
N LEU A 834 -38.12 14.32 14.75
CA LEU A 834 -39.03 13.33 14.13
C LEU A 834 -40.07 12.76 15.11
N VAL A 835 -39.71 12.68 16.39
CA VAL A 835 -40.62 12.46 17.52
C VAL A 835 -40.24 13.43 18.65
N PRO A 836 -41.16 13.81 19.56
CA PRO A 836 -40.87 14.78 20.62
C PRO A 836 -39.61 14.45 21.46
N ASP A 837 -39.35 13.16 21.70
CA ASP A 837 -38.19 12.71 22.48
C ASP A 837 -36.84 13.08 21.84
N PHE A 838 -36.81 13.34 20.53
CA PHE A 838 -35.64 13.76 19.76
C PHE A 838 -35.32 15.26 19.82
N GLU A 839 -36.10 16.05 20.56
CA GLU A 839 -35.90 17.50 20.65
C GLU A 839 -34.52 17.88 21.20
N PHE A 840 -33.83 18.77 20.47
CA PHE A 840 -32.55 19.37 20.86
C PHE A 840 -32.78 20.62 21.70
N THR A 841 -32.45 20.56 23.00
CA THR A 841 -32.28 21.77 23.82
C THR A 841 -30.92 22.37 23.50
N GLY A 842 -30.89 23.57 22.93
CA GLY A 842 -29.75 24.17 22.20
C GLY A 842 -28.40 24.33 22.91
N GLU A 843 -28.19 23.73 24.08
CA GLU A 843 -26.94 23.71 24.85
C GLU A 843 -26.24 22.32 24.87
N ASN A 844 -26.88 21.25 24.39
CA ASN A 844 -26.38 19.87 24.50
C ASN A 844 -26.10 19.23 23.12
N ASP A 845 -24.85 19.24 22.67
CA ASP A 845 -24.45 18.46 21.50
C ASP A 845 -24.34 16.98 21.90
N ILE A 846 -25.33 16.16 21.53
CA ILE A 846 -25.36 14.74 21.88
C ILE A 846 -24.24 13.90 21.23
N SER A 847 -23.46 14.49 20.32
CA SER A 847 -22.22 13.88 19.83
C SER A 847 -21.06 14.00 20.83
N ASP A 848 -21.10 14.93 21.80
CA ASP A 848 -20.15 15.01 22.91
C ASP A 848 -20.57 14.03 24.02
N VAL A 849 -19.62 13.18 24.42
CA VAL A 849 -19.78 12.16 25.46
C VAL A 849 -20.23 12.73 26.80
N LYS A 850 -19.91 14.00 27.08
CA LYS A 850 -20.30 14.71 28.31
C LYS A 850 -21.81 14.84 28.46
N PHE A 851 -22.55 14.83 27.36
CA PHE A 851 -24.00 14.86 27.39
C PHE A 851 -24.55 13.42 27.31
N PRO A 852 -25.32 12.98 28.32
CA PRO A 852 -25.87 11.64 28.33
C PRO A 852 -26.94 11.48 27.24
N LEU A 853 -26.96 10.32 26.60
CA LEU A 853 -28.03 9.95 25.67
C LEU A 853 -29.31 9.65 26.44
N LYS A 854 -30.46 9.92 25.81
CA LYS A 854 -31.76 9.55 26.38
C LYS A 854 -31.95 8.05 26.22
N ASN A 855 -32.31 7.35 27.29
CA ASN A 855 -32.76 5.97 27.20
C ASN A 855 -34.23 5.94 26.78
N MET A 856 -34.49 5.92 25.48
CA MET A 856 -35.86 5.93 24.96
C MET A 856 -36.40 4.50 24.81
N PRO A 857 -37.64 4.23 25.29
CA PRO A 857 -38.32 2.96 25.06
C PRO A 857 -38.65 2.76 23.57
N LEU A 858 -38.74 1.51 23.12
CA LEU A 858 -39.01 1.19 21.71
C LEU A 858 -40.37 1.73 21.23
N GLU A 859 -41.31 1.93 22.13
CA GLU A 859 -42.63 2.48 21.86
C GLU A 859 -42.59 3.95 21.42
N SER A 860 -41.59 4.72 21.88
CA SER A 860 -41.46 6.13 21.53
C SER A 860 -40.64 6.40 20.27
N LEU A 861 -40.01 5.37 19.70
CA LEU A 861 -39.31 5.47 18.42
C LEU A 861 -40.29 5.60 17.24
N PRO A 862 -39.86 6.18 16.09
CA PRO A 862 -40.68 6.30 14.89
C PRO A 862 -41.27 4.96 14.43
N ARG A 863 -42.59 4.91 14.22
CA ARG A 863 -43.33 3.68 13.84
C ARG A 863 -44.07 3.83 12.53
N CYS A 864 -44.08 2.73 11.79
CA CYS A 864 -44.76 2.66 10.51
C CYS A 864 -46.28 2.73 10.71
N PRO A 865 -46.97 3.69 10.05
CA PRO A 865 -48.42 3.81 10.19
C PRO A 865 -49.18 2.61 9.61
N GLN A 866 -48.55 1.83 8.72
CA GLN A 866 -49.18 0.66 8.07
C GLN A 866 -49.07 -0.62 8.89
N CYS A 867 -47.88 -0.95 9.41
CA CYS A 867 -47.63 -2.25 10.06
C CYS A 867 -47.05 -2.15 11.47
N GLN A 868 -46.93 -0.94 12.03
CA GLN A 868 -46.43 -0.66 13.39
C GLN A 868 -44.99 -1.08 13.70
N SER A 869 -44.27 -1.67 12.73
CA SER A 869 -42.82 -1.90 12.79
C SER A 869 -42.06 -0.58 12.88
N LEU A 870 -40.81 -0.62 13.35
CA LEU A 870 -39.97 0.57 13.42
C LEU A 870 -39.75 1.16 12.03
N LEU A 871 -39.70 2.49 11.97
CA LEU A 871 -39.17 3.19 10.82
C LEU A 871 -37.65 3.33 10.97
N ARG A 872 -36.96 3.56 9.85
CA ARG A 872 -35.54 3.88 9.78
C ARG A 872 -35.29 4.91 8.66
N PRO A 873 -34.16 5.62 8.69
CA PRO A 873 -33.73 6.39 7.52
C PRO A 873 -33.55 5.46 6.31
N ALA A 874 -33.97 5.90 5.13
CA ALA A 874 -33.82 5.19 3.86
C ALA A 874 -32.44 5.42 3.23
N VAL A 875 -31.41 5.49 4.07
CA VAL A 875 -30.00 5.45 3.68
C VAL A 875 -29.56 4.01 3.47
N VAL A 876 -28.58 3.77 2.62
CA VAL A 876 -27.95 2.46 2.47
C VAL A 876 -26.98 2.26 3.64
N TRP A 877 -27.19 1.21 4.43
CA TRP A 877 -26.28 0.85 5.52
C TRP A 877 -25.10 0.01 5.03
N PHE A 878 -23.98 0.03 5.75
CA PHE A 878 -22.88 -0.90 5.50
C PHE A 878 -23.39 -2.34 5.71
N GLY A 879 -23.10 -3.21 4.75
CA GLY A 879 -23.65 -4.57 4.69
C GLY A 879 -24.98 -4.66 3.91
N GLU A 880 -25.63 -3.55 3.58
CA GLU A 880 -26.80 -3.55 2.69
C GLU A 880 -26.40 -3.35 1.22
N PRO A 881 -27.11 -4.02 0.29
CA PRO A 881 -26.91 -3.75 -1.13
C PRO A 881 -27.41 -2.36 -1.49
N VAL A 882 -26.66 -1.67 -2.36
CA VAL A 882 -27.13 -0.45 -3.03
C VAL A 882 -28.38 -0.78 -3.85
N PRO A 883 -29.43 0.08 -3.84
CA PRO A 883 -30.64 -0.18 -4.61
C PRO A 883 -30.36 -0.41 -6.10
N MET A 884 -30.83 -1.54 -6.63
CA MET A 884 -30.57 -1.92 -8.03
C MET A 884 -31.03 -0.86 -9.02
N ALA A 885 -32.18 -0.21 -8.79
CA ALA A 885 -32.66 0.86 -9.66
C ALA A 885 -31.67 2.04 -9.78
N ALA A 886 -30.92 2.36 -8.73
CA ALA A 886 -29.89 3.39 -8.77
C ALA A 886 -28.69 2.94 -9.62
N ILE A 887 -28.26 1.69 -9.45
CA ILE A 887 -27.18 1.08 -10.26
C ILE A 887 -27.59 1.02 -11.74
N ASP A 888 -28.79 0.54 -12.03
CA ASP A 888 -29.31 0.40 -13.39
C ASP A 888 -29.39 1.74 -14.11
N ARG A 889 -29.79 2.81 -13.41
CA ARG A 889 -29.78 4.16 -13.99
C ARG A 889 -28.37 4.65 -14.33
N ILE A 890 -27.40 4.41 -13.44
CA ILE A 890 -25.99 4.79 -13.69
C ILE A 890 -25.43 4.01 -14.87
N HIS A 891 -25.65 2.69 -14.91
CA HIS A 891 -25.16 1.83 -15.98
C HIS A 891 -25.81 2.18 -17.31
N LYS A 892 -27.13 2.38 -17.34
CA LYS A 892 -27.85 2.83 -18.55
C LYS A 892 -27.30 4.16 -19.08
N TRP A 893 -26.91 5.08 -18.20
CA TRP A 893 -26.28 6.33 -18.63
C TRP A 893 -24.87 6.09 -19.20
N LEU A 894 -24.05 5.27 -18.54
CA LEU A 894 -22.70 4.90 -18.99
C LEU A 894 -22.73 4.19 -20.36
N ASP A 895 -23.68 3.28 -20.56
CA ASP A 895 -23.88 2.54 -21.81
C ASP A 895 -24.25 3.45 -22.99
N GLY A 896 -24.71 4.68 -22.70
CA GLY A 896 -25.07 5.66 -23.72
C GLY A 896 -23.90 6.22 -24.54
N GLY A 897 -22.65 5.93 -24.17
CA GLY A 897 -21.47 6.36 -24.91
C GLY A 897 -20.29 6.79 -24.02
N LYS A 898 -19.18 7.15 -24.69
CA LYS A 898 -17.92 7.55 -24.05
C LYS A 898 -18.12 8.68 -23.03
N VAL A 899 -17.42 8.59 -21.90
CA VAL A 899 -17.28 9.68 -20.93
C VAL A 899 -16.03 10.50 -21.29
N ASP A 900 -16.17 11.82 -21.39
CA ASP A 900 -15.08 12.73 -21.74
C ASP A 900 -14.28 13.16 -20.52
N LEU A 901 -14.97 13.35 -19.40
CA LEU A 901 -14.42 13.88 -18.16
C LEU A 901 -15.11 13.26 -16.94
N MET A 902 -14.30 12.86 -15.97
CA MET A 902 -14.73 12.38 -14.66
C MET A 902 -14.30 13.39 -13.58
N LEU A 903 -15.25 13.95 -12.83
CA LEU A 903 -15.01 14.85 -11.71
C LEU A 903 -15.12 14.08 -10.39
N VAL A 904 -14.04 13.95 -9.63
CA VAL A 904 -14.03 13.25 -8.33
C VAL A 904 -13.94 14.30 -7.24
N VAL A 905 -14.97 14.45 -6.42
CA VAL A 905 -15.10 15.62 -5.52
C VAL A 905 -15.28 15.19 -4.08
N GLY A 906 -14.34 15.57 -3.21
CA GLY A 906 -14.45 15.41 -1.76
C GLY A 906 -14.64 13.94 -1.32
N THR A 907 -14.02 13.00 -2.02
CA THR A 907 -14.11 11.57 -1.70
C THR A 907 -12.73 10.93 -1.72
N SER A 908 -12.48 10.01 -0.79
CA SER A 908 -11.27 9.17 -0.77
C SER A 908 -11.36 7.98 -1.71
N ALA A 909 -12.51 7.79 -2.39
CA ALA A 909 -12.77 6.68 -3.31
C ALA A 909 -12.53 5.27 -2.73
N LYS A 910 -12.77 5.09 -1.42
CA LYS A 910 -12.63 3.79 -0.73
C LYS A 910 -13.94 3.01 -0.58
N VAL A 911 -15.09 3.60 -0.93
CA VAL A 911 -16.42 3.00 -0.73
C VAL A 911 -16.91 2.33 -2.01
N TRP A 912 -17.06 1.02 -1.96
CA TRP A 912 -17.57 0.21 -3.07
C TRP A 912 -19.09 0.00 -2.98
N PRO A 913 -19.81 -0.02 -4.12
CA PRO A 913 -19.33 -0.01 -5.51
C PRO A 913 -19.04 1.39 -6.10
N ALA A 914 -19.33 2.48 -5.39
CA ALA A 914 -19.27 3.84 -5.93
C ALA A 914 -17.89 4.24 -6.48
N ALA A 915 -16.80 3.82 -5.82
CA ALA A 915 -15.43 4.04 -6.27
C ALA A 915 -15.14 3.49 -7.68
N ASN A 916 -15.80 2.39 -8.09
CA ASN A 916 -15.58 1.75 -9.37
C ASN A 916 -15.94 2.64 -10.57
N TYR A 917 -16.84 3.61 -10.39
CA TYR A 917 -17.28 4.46 -11.48
C TYR A 917 -16.18 5.40 -11.99
N ILE A 918 -15.15 5.67 -11.17
CA ILE A 918 -13.93 6.36 -11.59
C ILE A 918 -13.19 5.50 -12.63
N HIS A 919 -13.03 4.21 -12.35
CA HIS A 919 -12.42 3.26 -13.27
C HIS A 919 -13.28 3.05 -14.53
N ALA A 920 -14.59 2.89 -14.39
CA ALA A 920 -15.50 2.73 -15.52
C ALA A 920 -15.43 3.90 -16.51
N ALA A 921 -15.46 5.15 -16.00
CA ALA A 921 -15.28 6.34 -16.84
C ALA A 921 -13.93 6.33 -17.56
N ARG A 922 -12.85 6.00 -16.85
CA ARG A 922 -11.48 5.93 -17.39
C ARG A 922 -11.33 4.89 -18.50
N VAL A 923 -11.97 3.73 -18.39
CA VAL A 923 -11.96 2.68 -19.43
C VAL A 923 -12.61 3.18 -20.73
N THR A 924 -13.60 4.06 -20.63
CA THR A 924 -14.20 4.69 -21.82
C THR A 924 -13.38 5.85 -22.38
N GLY A 925 -12.26 6.21 -21.74
CA GLY A 925 -11.33 7.25 -22.20
C GLY A 925 -11.56 8.62 -21.57
N ALA A 926 -12.23 8.70 -20.41
CA ALA A 926 -12.35 9.94 -19.65
C ALA A 926 -11.01 10.37 -19.05
N ARG A 927 -10.73 11.68 -19.09
CA ARG A 927 -9.72 12.30 -18.21
C ARG A 927 -10.35 12.54 -16.84
N ILE A 928 -9.55 12.53 -15.79
CA ILE A 928 -10.01 12.63 -14.40
C ILE A 928 -9.57 13.96 -13.81
N ALA A 929 -10.48 14.68 -13.17
CA ALA A 929 -10.18 15.83 -12.34
C ALA A 929 -10.63 15.56 -10.90
N VAL A 930 -9.67 15.53 -9.97
CA VAL A 930 -9.90 15.29 -8.55
C VAL A 930 -9.85 16.61 -7.79
N PHE A 931 -10.86 16.86 -6.95
CA PHE A 931 -10.99 18.03 -6.08
C PHE A 931 -11.06 17.54 -4.64
N ASN A 932 -9.96 17.62 -3.91
CA ASN A 932 -9.90 17.10 -2.54
C ASN A 932 -8.84 17.84 -1.70
N ASN A 933 -8.98 17.80 -0.37
CA ASN A 933 -7.98 18.40 0.53
C ASN A 933 -6.67 17.60 0.54
N ASP A 934 -6.78 16.27 0.52
CA ASP A 934 -5.66 15.35 0.55
C ASP A 934 -5.34 14.86 -0.87
N GLU A 935 -4.05 14.70 -1.16
CA GLU A 935 -3.59 14.10 -2.41
C GLU A 935 -4.20 12.71 -2.64
N PRO A 936 -4.56 12.35 -3.88
CA PRO A 936 -5.06 11.02 -4.17
C PRO A 936 -3.98 9.99 -3.86
N ASP A 937 -4.39 8.88 -3.25
CA ASP A 937 -3.49 7.76 -2.97
C ASP A 937 -2.90 7.22 -4.30
N LEU A 938 -1.60 7.41 -4.49
CA LEU A 938 -0.88 7.06 -5.73
C LEU A 938 -0.67 5.54 -5.85
N ASP A 939 -0.78 4.80 -4.74
CA ASP A 939 -0.71 3.34 -4.69
C ASP A 939 -2.04 2.66 -5.05
N GLU A 940 -3.14 3.40 -5.04
CA GLU A 940 -4.48 2.91 -5.40
C GLU A 940 -4.77 3.16 -6.89
N PRO A 941 -4.86 2.12 -7.74
CA PRO A 941 -4.95 2.27 -9.21
C PRO A 941 -6.17 3.07 -9.70
N ILE A 942 -7.24 3.11 -8.92
CA ILE A 942 -8.49 3.80 -9.25
C ILE A 942 -8.34 5.31 -9.07
N THR A 943 -7.61 5.75 -8.04
CA THR A 943 -7.37 7.18 -7.76
C THR A 943 -6.07 7.72 -8.34
N ARG A 944 -5.17 6.84 -8.78
CA ARG A 944 -3.89 7.22 -9.40
C ARG A 944 -4.11 8.13 -10.59
N LEU A 945 -3.55 9.34 -10.55
CA LEU A 945 -3.62 10.31 -11.64
C LEU A 945 -2.68 9.90 -12.78
N ARG A 946 -3.11 10.11 -14.02
CA ARG A 946 -2.27 10.03 -15.22
C ARG A 946 -1.71 11.42 -15.56
N GLU A 947 -0.72 11.49 -16.43
CA GLU A 947 -0.08 12.73 -16.89
C GLU A 947 -1.07 13.80 -17.39
N GLN A 948 -2.21 13.36 -17.94
CA GLN A 948 -3.26 14.24 -18.45
C GLN A 948 -4.41 14.46 -17.45
N ASP A 949 -4.36 13.92 -16.25
CA ASP A 949 -5.39 14.15 -15.23
C ASP A 949 -5.07 15.40 -14.40
N TRP A 950 -6.05 15.88 -13.63
CA TRP A 950 -5.90 17.04 -12.77
C TRP A 950 -6.16 16.69 -11.32
N PHE A 951 -5.33 17.22 -10.43
CA PHE A 951 -5.63 17.33 -9.02
C PHE A 951 -5.66 18.79 -8.58
N PHE A 952 -6.78 19.18 -7.97
CA PHE A 952 -6.95 20.47 -7.35
C PHE A 952 -7.04 20.28 -5.84
N GLN A 953 -5.96 20.66 -5.16
CA GLN A 953 -5.86 20.50 -3.72
C GLN A 953 -6.59 21.62 -2.97
N GLY A 954 -7.48 21.25 -2.05
CA GLY A 954 -8.11 22.16 -1.08
C GLY A 954 -9.63 22.06 -1.03
N ASP A 955 -10.25 23.06 -0.39
CA ASP A 955 -11.69 23.06 -0.11
C ASP A 955 -12.51 23.15 -1.41
N ALA A 956 -13.31 22.11 -1.65
CA ALA A 956 -14.24 22.02 -2.77
C ALA A 956 -15.13 23.27 -2.90
N GLY A 957 -15.64 23.80 -1.79
CA GLY A 957 -16.46 25.01 -1.69
C GLY A 957 -15.78 26.28 -2.17
N VAL A 958 -14.45 26.30 -2.22
CA VAL A 958 -13.63 27.42 -2.71
C VAL A 958 -13.18 27.18 -4.15
N ILE A 959 -12.60 26.01 -4.42
CA ILE A 959 -11.95 25.69 -5.70
C ILE A 959 -12.96 25.59 -6.84
N ILE A 960 -14.04 24.84 -6.66
CA ILE A 960 -14.97 24.49 -7.74
C ILE A 960 -15.65 25.73 -8.36
N PRO A 961 -16.18 26.68 -7.58
CA PRO A 961 -16.71 27.92 -8.13
C PRO A 961 -15.74 28.66 -9.05
N ASP A 962 -14.46 28.63 -8.72
CA ASP A 962 -13.42 29.38 -9.45
C ASP A 962 -12.91 28.62 -10.67
N VAL A 963 -12.82 27.28 -10.63
CA VAL A 963 -12.44 26.46 -11.79
C VAL A 963 -13.55 26.30 -12.81
N LEU A 964 -14.82 26.37 -12.41
CA LEU A 964 -15.96 26.26 -13.31
C LEU A 964 -16.43 27.60 -13.89
N LYS A 965 -15.97 28.74 -13.35
CA LYS A 965 -16.51 30.09 -13.65
C LYS A 965 -16.58 30.45 -15.13
N GLU A 966 -15.67 29.92 -15.94
CA GLU A 966 -15.61 30.15 -17.39
C GLU A 966 -16.80 29.54 -18.16
N ILE A 967 -17.52 28.60 -17.55
CA ILE A 967 -18.69 27.93 -18.13
C ILE A 967 -19.97 28.38 -17.44
N ILE A 968 -19.94 28.47 -16.11
CA ILE A 968 -21.14 28.72 -15.30
C ILE A 968 -21.32 30.19 -14.87
N GLY A 969 -20.33 31.04 -15.16
CA GLY A 969 -20.25 32.41 -14.65
C GLY A 969 -19.83 32.48 -13.18
N VAL A 970 -19.67 33.69 -12.66
CA VAL A 970 -19.29 33.89 -11.24
C VAL A 970 -20.42 33.42 -10.32
N VAL A 971 -20.08 32.57 -9.34
CA VAL A 971 -20.96 32.22 -8.23
C VAL A 971 -20.66 33.21 -7.08
N PRO A 972 -21.57 34.14 -6.77
CA PRO A 972 -21.36 35.13 -5.71
C PRO A 972 -21.13 34.45 -4.36
N GLU A 973 -20.48 35.15 -3.44
CA GLU A 973 -20.40 34.69 -2.07
C GLU A 973 -21.81 34.57 -1.49
N LEU A 974 -22.13 33.40 -0.94
CA LEU A 974 -23.37 33.18 -0.23
C LEU A 974 -23.23 33.85 1.14
N GLU A 975 -24.28 34.52 1.61
CA GLU A 975 -24.31 35.10 2.96
C GLU A 975 -23.88 34.03 3.98
N LYS A 976 -22.84 34.32 4.76
CA LYS A 976 -22.37 33.41 5.82
C LYS A 976 -23.55 33.13 6.76
N ALA A 977 -23.80 31.84 6.99
CA ALA A 977 -24.88 31.36 7.85
C ALA A 977 -24.67 31.79 9.31
#